data_AF-A0A970TYP7-F1
#
_entry.id   AF-A0A970TYP7-F1
#
_cell.length_a   1.000
_cell.length_b   1.000
_cell.length_c   1.000
_cell.angle_alpha   90.00
_cell.angle_beta   90.00
_cell.angle_gamma   90.00
#
_symmetry.space_group_name_H-M   'P 1'
#
loop_
_entity.id
_entity.type
_entity.pdbx_description
1 polymer ?
#
loop_
_entity_poly.entity_id
_entity_poly.type
_entity_poly.pdbx_seq_one_letter_code
_entity_poly.pdbx_strand_id
1 'polypeptide(L)'
;MKLFLRNLCVCLTVLVCAVSTCLLFSGCEVDTTPPGPVSNLVALAGDGTVSLGWSNPSDSDFAGVTILRKNVSAPTSPEDGTAVYTGVENSFVDETVSNGTEYFYSAFAFDTSGNYSEGVSAQATPTIAGAEERILQEYEDIRVMILSDPEEALEEADKEDLEEHLQEAEALYRGGDLCGAGEVLYSKYLRKTQELRHDKAVNTAEDLYNKGRTLRQDILASIEAKEECPGSKRVGLTAEANVEEESAASLSISGIFGEPRFISIAQGEGASRKIFTDLQILGAETANGEPGAPAVPIYRNLIAAPIGAKVTLDDQRQSAAQVVEEISMLLYPCQPQPLDDDMPDPSMFANAPFTQNLAVYDSDEPYPPEAVSIKYMGNGRDVEYYLVEVASGQYYPKSNKLRLFGEADIHISFEGGDGVFLTENMLSPFESNASLYTGAVLNTESLSKFVGGKIINTFGEEFIIFTHPNFQAAAERLRDWKRSKGIWTSVILCGTGSDTNFRSNNSIVAEIHRRYNENYLRPSYVLLFGDAEFIAPFYINGIGTDWPYAVLGNPQTDRIPDFAVGRISVDTAEQANTVVSKIIQYEKEPPRLESFYEKAAIAAQFQCCRTGASESGVEERTFVEVSEFARNVMSSAGKTVDRLYIATGNQIPARYYDGTLLPSALRYGNGFSWNANYTDIQNTWNEGRFLIMHRDHGGVNGWSDPRFTVGNIPNLRNGALLPVVFSVNCASGFWDNETADSITRTDYGTSASGVYFAEQLLRKADGGAVALLCDTRNSPSWENSVLTQGFFDAIWSSAVGTFGSNVSQRRLGDILNHGKLYLMSKSGMGAFGSIIGESASVAQLYLWHCLGDPTLELWTSNPYQQSLIPNLKYRFLRLVSPWEGGPPVAESISLEYPVEGAIITVYRPDNLTQTRKPDPRPIGRGVVNNGVSFIDLLDPIPLEEPLEFVASAPNAISTILKGYKIN
;
A
#
# COMPACT_ATOMS: atom_id res chain seq x y z
N MET A 1 20.56 94.66 -1.65
CA MET A 1 21.94 94.92 -1.22
C MET A 1 22.85 94.56 -2.37
N LYS A 2 23.44 95.59 -2.99
CA LYS A 2 24.64 95.60 -3.85
C LYS A 2 24.68 94.60 -5.02
N LEU A 3 24.39 95.08 -6.24
CA LEU A 3 25.33 95.80 -7.12
C LEU A 3 26.34 94.86 -7.80
N PHE A 4 26.32 94.96 -9.14
CA PHE A 4 27.50 95.00 -10.03
C PHE A 4 28.15 93.62 -10.33
N LEU A 5 28.45 93.22 -11.57
CA LEU A 5 29.03 93.95 -12.71
C LEU A 5 28.80 93.21 -14.04
N ARG A 6 28.65 93.99 -15.13
CA ARG A 6 29.25 93.86 -16.49
C ARG A 6 29.00 92.57 -17.30
N ASN A 7 28.28 92.57 -18.43
CA ASN A 7 28.53 93.26 -19.72
C ASN A 7 30.00 93.30 -20.19
N LEU A 8 30.32 92.48 -21.22
CA LEU A 8 31.26 92.69 -22.36
C LEU A 8 31.61 91.29 -22.93
N CYS A 9 31.80 91.00 -24.21
CA CYS A 9 31.89 91.74 -25.47
C CYS A 9 31.92 90.61 -26.54
N VAL A 10 30.97 90.46 -27.47
CA VAL A 10 30.78 91.24 -28.71
C VAL A 10 31.98 91.20 -29.65
N CYS A 11 31.72 90.76 -30.89
CA CYS A 11 32.07 91.35 -32.21
C CYS A 11 32.42 90.22 -33.21
N LEU A 12 31.93 90.20 -34.43
CA LEU A 12 32.12 91.20 -35.49
C LEU A 12 31.09 90.88 -36.60
N THR A 13 30.22 91.81 -37.04
CA THR A 13 30.27 92.51 -38.36
C THR A 13 29.97 91.59 -39.59
N VAL A 14 29.23 91.92 -40.66
CA VAL A 14 28.81 93.16 -41.31
C VAL A 14 28.24 92.77 -42.69
N LEU A 15 27.31 93.58 -43.24
CA LEU A 15 26.99 93.76 -44.68
C LEU A 15 26.46 92.54 -45.49
N VAL A 16 25.67 92.61 -46.57
CA VAL A 16 24.76 93.57 -47.26
C VAL A 16 24.57 92.97 -48.67
N CYS A 17 23.36 93.11 -49.24
CA CYS A 17 23.02 93.02 -50.68
C CYS A 17 23.17 91.64 -51.36
N ALA A 18 22.41 91.26 -52.39
CA ALA A 18 21.23 91.80 -53.05
C ALA A 18 20.80 90.79 -54.14
N VAL A 19 19.48 90.59 -54.28
CA VAL A 19 18.73 90.49 -55.54
C VAL A 19 19.00 89.31 -56.51
N SER A 20 17.91 88.57 -56.73
CA SER A 20 17.46 87.90 -57.97
C SER A 20 17.95 86.50 -58.36
N THR A 21 16.92 85.64 -58.38
CA THR A 21 16.50 84.68 -59.42
C THR A 21 16.97 83.23 -59.40
N CYS A 22 15.93 82.38 -59.50
CA CYS A 22 15.82 81.05 -60.07
C CYS A 22 16.06 79.82 -59.19
N LEU A 23 14.91 79.16 -58.91
CA LEU A 23 14.68 77.72 -58.88
C LEU A 23 15.41 76.92 -57.80
N LEU A 24 14.66 76.47 -56.79
CA LEU A 24 14.56 75.08 -56.32
C LEU A 24 13.42 75.02 -55.27
N PHE A 25 12.17 75.09 -55.73
CA PHE A 25 11.05 74.46 -54.99
C PHE A 25 11.01 73.01 -55.47
N SER A 26 11.80 72.16 -54.81
CA SER A 26 11.72 70.70 -54.94
C SER A 26 11.90 70.10 -53.55
N GLY A 27 10.85 69.45 -53.07
CA GLY A 27 10.93 68.42 -52.03
C GLY A 27 11.02 68.91 -50.59
N CYS A 28 9.91 69.38 -50.02
CA CYS A 28 9.54 68.83 -48.72
C CYS A 28 8.50 67.78 -49.07
N GLU A 29 8.95 66.59 -49.48
CA GLU A 29 8.02 65.47 -49.59
C GLU A 29 7.44 65.28 -48.19
N VAL A 30 6.11 65.30 -48.10
CA VAL A 30 5.43 64.81 -46.90
C VAL A 30 5.91 63.37 -46.78
N ASP A 31 6.57 63.07 -45.69
CA ASP A 31 7.00 61.72 -45.41
C ASP A 31 5.75 60.84 -45.24
N THR A 32 5.57 59.92 -46.18
CA THR A 32 4.47 58.95 -46.22
C THR A 32 4.97 57.52 -46.04
N THR A 33 6.25 57.33 -45.68
CA THR A 33 6.86 56.00 -45.62
C THR A 33 6.89 55.56 -44.16
N PRO A 34 6.08 54.56 -43.76
CA PRO A 34 6.10 54.10 -42.38
C PRO A 34 7.41 53.39 -42.02
N PRO A 35 7.78 53.37 -40.73
CA PRO A 35 8.91 52.57 -40.26
C PRO A 35 8.60 51.07 -40.40
N GLY A 36 9.62 50.22 -40.31
CA GLY A 36 9.42 48.78 -40.30
C GLY A 36 8.52 48.32 -39.13
N PRO A 37 7.79 47.20 -39.27
CA PRO A 37 7.02 46.64 -38.16
C PRO A 37 7.94 46.23 -37.00
N VAL A 38 7.38 46.16 -35.79
CA VAL A 38 8.09 45.54 -34.66
C VAL A 38 8.39 44.07 -34.96
N SER A 39 9.39 43.49 -34.31
CA SER A 39 9.69 42.05 -34.40
C SER A 39 9.60 41.36 -33.05
N ASN A 40 9.42 40.04 -33.05
CA ASN A 40 9.38 39.19 -31.84
C ASN A 40 8.35 39.66 -30.80
N LEU A 41 7.15 40.07 -31.24
CA LEU A 41 6.08 40.37 -30.29
C LEU A 41 5.69 39.08 -29.57
N VAL A 42 5.81 39.09 -28.25
CA VAL A 42 5.37 38.01 -27.37
C VAL A 42 4.40 38.57 -26.34
N ALA A 43 3.37 37.79 -26.02
CA ALA A 43 2.44 38.07 -24.94
C ALA A 43 2.52 36.92 -23.92
N LEU A 44 3.00 37.21 -22.72
CA LEU A 44 3.14 36.24 -21.64
C LEU A 44 2.05 36.51 -20.61
N ALA A 45 1.14 35.55 -20.44
CA ALA A 45 0.10 35.59 -19.43
C ALA A 45 0.70 35.53 -18.02
N GLY A 46 0.15 36.33 -17.10
CA GLY A 46 0.38 36.25 -15.67
C GLY A 46 -0.94 36.34 -14.90
N ASP A 47 -0.86 36.43 -13.58
CA ASP A 47 -2.03 36.61 -12.71
C ASP A 47 -2.50 38.07 -12.78
N GLY A 48 -3.66 38.30 -13.39
CA GLY A 48 -4.23 39.62 -13.62
C GLY A 48 -3.42 40.52 -14.56
N THR A 49 -2.49 39.93 -15.33
CA THR A 49 -1.54 40.68 -16.15
C THR A 49 -1.22 40.00 -17.48
N VAL A 50 -0.85 40.79 -18.50
CA VAL A 50 -0.14 40.30 -19.70
C VAL A 50 1.16 41.08 -19.86
N SER A 51 2.29 40.39 -19.82
CA SER A 51 3.60 40.96 -20.12
C SER A 51 3.88 40.86 -21.62
N LEU A 52 3.93 42.02 -22.28
CA LEU A 52 4.25 42.16 -23.69
C LEU A 52 5.73 42.52 -23.85
N GLY A 53 6.40 41.87 -24.81
CA GLY A 53 7.76 42.20 -25.21
C GLY A 53 7.89 42.20 -26.73
N TRP A 54 8.67 43.13 -27.29
CA TRP A 54 8.92 43.23 -28.73
C TRP A 54 10.29 43.86 -29.01
N SER A 55 10.65 43.99 -30.28
CA SER A 55 11.86 44.67 -30.75
C SER A 55 11.48 45.77 -31.72
N ASN A 56 11.91 47.01 -31.41
CA ASN A 56 11.64 48.19 -32.24
C ASN A 56 12.44 48.13 -33.55
N PRO A 57 11.90 48.71 -34.64
CA PRO A 57 12.61 48.84 -35.91
C PRO A 57 13.82 49.79 -35.79
N SER A 58 14.82 49.60 -36.64
CA SER A 58 16.05 50.43 -36.66
C SER A 58 15.94 51.67 -37.56
N ASP A 59 14.76 51.93 -38.11
CA ASP A 59 14.48 53.09 -38.96
C ASP A 59 14.79 54.41 -38.23
N SER A 60 15.42 55.35 -38.92
CA SER A 60 15.94 56.58 -38.31
C SER A 60 14.87 57.56 -37.85
N ASP A 61 13.65 57.40 -38.35
CA ASP A 61 12.46 58.21 -38.08
C ASP A 61 11.47 57.52 -37.12
N PHE A 62 11.78 56.33 -36.62
CA PHE A 62 10.98 55.64 -35.60
C PHE A 62 10.71 56.55 -34.39
N ALA A 63 9.43 56.77 -34.10
CA ALA A 63 8.96 57.64 -33.01
C ALA A 63 8.28 56.87 -31.88
N GLY A 64 7.82 55.64 -32.11
CA GLY A 64 7.26 54.79 -31.07
C GLY A 64 6.46 53.59 -31.60
N VAL A 65 5.87 52.84 -30.68
CA VAL A 65 4.95 51.73 -30.92
C VAL A 65 3.65 51.99 -30.20
N THR A 66 2.53 51.75 -30.89
CA THR A 66 1.20 51.67 -30.28
C THR A 66 0.77 50.22 -30.19
N ILE A 67 0.44 49.76 -28.98
CA ILE A 67 -0.19 48.46 -28.74
C ILE A 67 -1.69 48.67 -28.56
N LEU A 68 -2.47 47.99 -29.39
CA LEU A 68 -3.91 47.90 -29.27
C LEU A 68 -4.32 46.56 -28.70
N ARG A 69 -5.42 46.52 -27.95
CA ARG A 69 -6.02 45.31 -27.37
C ARG A 69 -7.49 45.17 -27.75
N LYS A 70 -7.91 43.92 -27.99
CA LYS A 70 -9.30 43.47 -28.17
C LYS A 70 -9.51 42.11 -27.49
N ASN A 71 -10.78 41.72 -27.32
CA ASN A 71 -11.16 40.48 -26.60
C ASN A 71 -11.82 39.44 -27.54
N VAL A 72 -11.74 39.65 -28.86
CA VAL A 72 -12.44 38.80 -29.87
C VAL A 72 -11.53 38.46 -31.04
N SER A 73 -10.69 39.41 -31.47
CA SER A 73 -9.74 39.21 -32.57
C SER A 73 -8.60 40.21 -32.47
N ALA A 74 -7.49 39.93 -33.16
CA ALA A 74 -6.38 40.86 -33.26
C ALA A 74 -6.82 42.21 -33.88
N PRO A 75 -6.45 43.35 -33.29
CA PRO A 75 -6.55 44.66 -33.91
C PRO A 75 -5.96 44.68 -35.32
N THR A 76 -6.72 45.19 -36.29
CA THR A 76 -6.34 45.19 -37.72
C THR A 76 -5.81 46.54 -38.22
N SER A 77 -6.03 47.63 -37.48
CA SER A 77 -5.47 48.96 -37.76
C SER A 77 -5.15 49.71 -36.46
N PRO A 78 -4.35 50.80 -36.50
CA PRO A 78 -4.05 51.67 -35.35
C PRO A 78 -5.26 52.34 -34.67
N GLU A 79 -6.47 52.17 -35.20
CA GLU A 79 -7.74 52.65 -34.63
C GLU A 79 -8.69 51.52 -34.18
N ASP A 80 -8.32 50.25 -34.42
CA ASP A 80 -9.16 49.08 -34.16
C ASP A 80 -8.88 48.45 -32.79
N GLY A 81 -9.39 49.06 -31.71
CA GLY A 81 -9.29 48.49 -30.37
C GLY A 81 -9.01 49.53 -29.29
N THR A 82 -8.62 49.07 -28.11
CA THR A 82 -8.20 49.96 -27.00
C THR A 82 -6.68 50.09 -27.00
N ALA A 83 -6.15 51.31 -27.10
CA ALA A 83 -4.72 51.56 -26.93
C ALA A 83 -4.33 51.36 -25.47
N VAL A 84 -3.54 50.31 -25.21
CA VAL A 84 -3.04 49.99 -23.87
C VAL A 84 -1.64 50.55 -23.64
N TYR A 85 -0.89 50.82 -24.71
CA TYR A 85 0.43 51.44 -24.65
C TYR A 85 0.73 52.26 -25.91
N THR A 86 1.36 53.42 -25.74
CA THR A 86 1.97 54.21 -26.82
C THR A 86 3.27 54.82 -26.31
N GLY A 87 4.41 54.49 -26.93
CA GLY A 87 5.72 55.02 -26.51
C GLY A 87 6.90 54.34 -27.18
N VAL A 88 8.12 54.60 -26.70
CA VAL A 88 9.39 54.12 -27.30
C VAL A 88 10.01 52.89 -26.64
N GLU A 89 9.47 52.44 -25.50
CA GLU A 89 9.91 51.20 -24.85
C GLU A 89 9.69 49.96 -25.74
N ASN A 90 10.27 48.84 -25.32
CA ASN A 90 10.21 47.55 -25.99
C ASN A 90 9.50 46.47 -25.17
N SER A 91 8.85 46.87 -24.07
CA SER A 91 8.03 46.00 -23.23
C SER A 91 6.93 46.80 -22.51
N PHE A 92 5.81 46.15 -22.22
CA PHE A 92 4.71 46.73 -21.47
C PHE A 92 3.98 45.63 -20.67
N VAL A 93 3.49 45.96 -19.47
CA VAL A 93 2.65 45.06 -18.69
C VAL A 93 1.23 45.63 -18.66
N ASP A 94 0.29 44.92 -19.27
CA ASP A 94 -1.13 45.26 -19.17
C ASP A 94 -1.70 44.67 -17.88
N GLU A 95 -1.95 45.52 -16.89
CA GLU A 95 -2.58 45.17 -15.59
C GLU A 95 -4.10 45.37 -15.59
N THR A 96 -4.70 45.71 -16.73
CA THR A 96 -6.15 46.00 -16.85
C THR A 96 -6.97 44.83 -17.39
N VAL A 97 -6.34 43.64 -17.40
CA VAL A 97 -6.90 42.40 -17.90
C VAL A 97 -7.48 41.57 -16.76
N SER A 98 -8.46 40.75 -17.08
CA SER A 98 -9.05 39.78 -16.15
C SER A 98 -8.58 38.37 -16.48
N ASN A 99 -8.28 37.59 -15.46
CA ASN A 99 -7.99 36.17 -15.62
C ASN A 99 -9.16 35.43 -16.29
N GLY A 100 -8.83 34.42 -17.10
CA GLY A 100 -9.79 33.62 -17.86
C GLY A 100 -10.37 34.31 -19.11
N THR A 101 -10.03 35.57 -19.38
CA THR A 101 -10.42 36.27 -20.61
C THR A 101 -9.26 36.27 -21.60
N GLU A 102 -9.48 35.80 -22.83
CA GLU A 102 -8.47 35.88 -23.88
C GLU A 102 -8.37 37.32 -24.43
N TYR A 103 -7.14 37.81 -24.56
CA TYR A 103 -6.84 39.13 -25.11
C TYR A 103 -5.91 39.01 -26.31
N PHE A 104 -6.28 39.72 -27.37
CA PHE A 104 -5.50 39.86 -28.59
C PHE A 104 -4.85 41.24 -28.63
N TYR A 105 -3.56 41.27 -28.90
CA TYR A 105 -2.75 42.47 -29.01
C TYR A 105 -2.21 42.61 -30.42
N SER A 106 -2.18 43.83 -30.95
CA SER A 106 -1.37 44.14 -32.13
C SER A 106 -0.51 45.36 -31.88
N ALA A 107 0.75 45.28 -32.32
CA ALA A 107 1.75 46.32 -32.23
C ALA A 107 1.96 46.99 -33.59
N PHE A 108 1.85 48.32 -33.63
CA PHE A 108 2.09 49.14 -34.81
C PHE A 108 3.20 50.15 -34.49
N ALA A 109 4.32 50.08 -35.20
CA ALA A 109 5.38 51.08 -35.11
C ALA A 109 4.97 52.34 -35.88
N PHE A 110 5.34 53.53 -35.41
CA PHE A 110 5.03 54.79 -36.08
C PHE A 110 6.22 55.76 -36.08
N ASP A 111 6.27 56.63 -37.08
CA ASP A 111 7.31 57.66 -37.25
C ASP A 111 6.89 59.04 -36.72
N THR A 112 7.79 60.03 -36.84
CA THR A 112 7.53 61.42 -36.42
C THR A 112 6.48 62.15 -37.29
N SER A 113 6.13 61.58 -38.45
CA SER A 113 5.19 62.11 -39.43
C SER A 113 3.78 61.53 -39.25
N GLY A 114 3.63 60.48 -38.42
CA GLY A 114 2.37 59.81 -38.11
C GLY A 114 2.03 58.64 -39.03
N ASN A 115 2.98 58.12 -39.82
CA ASN A 115 2.75 56.90 -40.60
C ASN A 115 2.96 55.66 -39.71
N TYR A 116 2.09 54.66 -39.86
CA TYR A 116 2.12 53.41 -39.09
C TYR A 116 2.56 52.22 -39.95
N SER A 117 3.32 51.30 -39.36
CA SER A 117 3.69 50.02 -39.95
C SER A 117 2.47 49.10 -40.09
N GLU A 118 2.66 47.96 -40.76
CA GLU A 118 1.75 46.82 -40.60
C GLU A 118 1.77 46.33 -39.14
N GLY A 119 0.65 45.77 -38.68
CA GLY A 119 0.49 45.28 -37.32
C GLY A 119 1.09 43.89 -37.13
N VAL A 120 1.78 43.67 -36.01
CA VAL A 120 2.22 42.34 -35.57
C VAL A 120 1.39 41.94 -34.36
N SER A 121 0.84 40.73 -34.37
CA SER A 121 -0.13 40.30 -33.36
C SER A 121 0.39 39.18 -32.45
N ALA A 122 -0.11 39.19 -31.22
CA ALA A 122 0.08 38.15 -30.22
C ALA A 122 -1.20 38.04 -29.37
N GLN A 123 -1.40 36.92 -28.69
CA GLN A 123 -2.53 36.73 -27.78
C GLN A 123 -2.08 36.08 -26.48
N ALA A 124 -2.82 36.33 -25.41
CA ALA A 124 -2.59 35.72 -24.11
C ALA A 124 -3.89 35.68 -23.30
N THR A 125 -4.06 34.61 -22.51
CA THR A 125 -5.16 34.46 -21.56
C THR A 125 -4.58 34.45 -20.14
N PRO A 126 -4.66 35.59 -19.42
CA PRO A 126 -4.24 35.69 -18.03
C PRO A 126 -4.86 34.58 -17.18
N THR A 127 -4.09 34.06 -16.24
CA THR A 127 -4.44 32.86 -15.47
C THR A 127 -4.00 33.05 -14.02
N ILE A 128 -4.81 32.60 -13.06
CA ILE A 128 -4.44 32.71 -11.63
C ILE A 128 -3.06 32.09 -11.36
N ALA A 129 -2.32 32.62 -10.40
CA ALA A 129 -1.01 32.08 -10.05
C ALA A 129 -1.05 30.62 -9.54
N GLY A 130 -2.21 30.15 -9.04
CA GLY A 130 -2.41 28.79 -8.53
C GLY A 130 -2.85 27.75 -9.57
N ALA A 131 -2.97 28.11 -10.85
CA ALA A 131 -3.40 27.16 -11.88
C ALA A 131 -2.28 26.17 -12.20
N GLU A 132 -2.62 24.89 -12.27
CA GLU A 132 -1.68 23.83 -12.59
C GLU A 132 -1.55 23.67 -14.11
N GLU A 133 -0.32 23.71 -14.63
CA GLU A 133 -0.03 23.52 -16.07
C GLU A 133 -0.56 22.18 -16.59
N ARG A 134 -0.55 21.14 -15.74
CA ARG A 134 -1.11 19.82 -16.06
C ARG A 134 -2.60 19.89 -16.39
N ILE A 135 -3.39 20.65 -15.61
CA ILE A 135 -4.84 20.79 -15.80
C ILE A 135 -5.14 21.53 -17.10
N LEU A 136 -4.35 22.58 -17.39
CA LEU A 136 -4.47 23.31 -18.66
C LEU A 136 -4.14 22.44 -19.87
N GLN A 137 -3.16 21.54 -19.73
CA GLN A 137 -2.85 20.56 -20.78
C GLN A 137 -4.00 19.55 -20.97
N GLU A 138 -4.66 19.11 -19.88
CA GLU A 138 -5.82 18.21 -19.98
C GLU A 138 -6.99 18.86 -20.73
N TYR A 139 -7.26 20.17 -20.54
CA TYR A 139 -8.23 20.91 -21.35
C TYR A 139 -7.88 20.86 -22.85
N GLU A 140 -6.62 21.11 -23.20
CA GLU A 140 -6.18 21.12 -24.59
C GLU A 140 -6.23 19.71 -25.22
N ASP A 141 -5.84 18.68 -24.48
CA ASP A 141 -5.89 17.29 -24.94
C ASP A 141 -7.33 16.87 -25.27
N ILE A 142 -8.31 17.30 -24.47
CA ILE A 142 -9.74 17.07 -24.74
C ILE A 142 -10.19 17.87 -25.97
N ARG A 143 -9.80 19.14 -26.10
CA ARG A 143 -10.14 19.99 -27.26
C ARG A 143 -9.65 19.37 -28.57
N VAL A 144 -8.38 18.94 -28.60
CA VAL A 144 -7.79 18.25 -29.76
C VAL A 144 -8.56 16.98 -30.09
N MET A 145 -9.01 16.24 -29.08
CA MET A 145 -9.82 15.04 -29.28
C MET A 145 -11.20 15.34 -29.90
N ILE A 146 -11.89 16.39 -29.45
CA ILE A 146 -13.17 16.84 -30.02
C ILE A 146 -13.01 17.21 -31.50
N LEU A 147 -11.99 18.00 -31.80
CA LEU A 147 -11.74 18.50 -33.15
C LEU A 147 -11.27 17.41 -34.12
N SER A 148 -10.40 16.52 -33.64
CA SER A 148 -9.88 15.44 -34.48
C SER A 148 -10.91 14.35 -34.74
N ASP A 149 -11.87 14.15 -33.84
CA ASP A 149 -12.94 13.14 -33.88
C ASP A 149 -12.52 11.88 -34.67
N PRO A 150 -11.55 11.11 -34.14
CA PRO A 150 -10.82 10.11 -34.92
C PRO A 150 -11.70 8.96 -35.45
N GLU A 151 -12.92 8.79 -34.90
CA GLU A 151 -13.89 7.79 -35.34
C GLU A 151 -15.07 8.38 -36.13
N GLU A 152 -15.03 9.68 -36.44
CA GLU A 152 -16.12 10.41 -37.14
C GLU A 152 -17.49 10.21 -36.45
N ALA A 153 -17.49 10.22 -35.12
CA ALA A 153 -18.65 9.91 -34.28
C ALA A 153 -19.48 11.14 -33.89
N LEU A 154 -18.97 12.35 -34.12
CA LEU A 154 -19.59 13.61 -33.70
C LEU A 154 -20.14 14.38 -34.90
N GLU A 155 -21.37 14.89 -34.80
CA GLU A 155 -21.85 15.90 -35.73
C GLU A 155 -21.15 17.24 -35.46
N GLU A 156 -21.09 18.13 -36.46
CA GLU A 156 -20.46 19.45 -36.28
C GLU A 156 -21.11 20.26 -35.16
N ALA A 157 -22.43 20.14 -34.98
CA ALA A 157 -23.14 20.76 -33.86
C ALA A 157 -22.72 20.18 -32.49
N ASP A 158 -22.35 18.90 -32.43
CA ASP A 158 -21.88 18.28 -31.20
C ASP A 158 -20.47 18.75 -30.83
N LYS A 159 -19.61 18.96 -31.83
CA LYS A 159 -18.27 19.53 -31.65
C LYS A 159 -18.39 20.97 -31.13
N GLU A 160 -19.22 21.79 -31.78
CA GLU A 160 -19.49 23.17 -31.35
C GLU A 160 -19.97 23.23 -29.89
N ASP A 161 -20.98 22.42 -29.53
CA ASP A 161 -21.52 22.36 -28.15
C ASP A 161 -20.43 21.93 -27.13
N LEU A 162 -19.66 20.88 -27.44
CA LEU A 162 -18.63 20.36 -26.52
C LEU A 162 -17.48 21.35 -26.33
N GLU A 163 -17.03 21.99 -27.41
CA GLU A 163 -16.00 23.03 -27.34
C GLU A 163 -16.47 24.26 -26.57
N GLU A 164 -17.72 24.71 -26.77
CA GLU A 164 -18.29 25.84 -26.02
C GLU A 164 -18.28 25.55 -24.52
N HIS A 165 -18.77 24.38 -24.11
CA HIS A 165 -18.80 24.00 -22.69
C HIS A 165 -17.39 23.84 -22.09
N LEU A 166 -16.44 23.28 -22.86
CA LEU A 166 -15.07 23.10 -22.41
C LEU A 166 -14.35 24.45 -22.26
N GLN A 167 -14.55 25.37 -23.21
CA GLN A 167 -14.02 26.73 -23.17
C GLN A 167 -14.58 27.53 -21.99
N GLU A 168 -15.88 27.42 -21.72
CA GLU A 168 -16.51 28.07 -20.57
C GLU A 168 -15.90 27.57 -19.25
N ALA A 169 -15.71 26.26 -19.10
CA ALA A 169 -15.09 25.69 -17.92
C ALA A 169 -13.61 26.12 -17.78
N GLU A 170 -12.85 26.13 -18.87
CA GLU A 170 -11.45 26.56 -18.88
C GLU A 170 -11.31 28.03 -18.47
N ALA A 171 -12.20 28.90 -18.97
CA ALA A 171 -12.22 30.32 -18.60
C ALA A 171 -12.49 30.51 -17.10
N LEU A 172 -13.43 29.77 -16.53
CA LEU A 172 -13.72 29.79 -15.09
C LEU A 172 -12.53 29.28 -14.26
N TYR A 173 -11.90 28.18 -14.67
CA TYR A 173 -10.71 27.63 -14.01
C TYR A 173 -9.56 28.64 -14.01
N ARG A 174 -9.25 29.21 -15.19
CA ARG A 174 -8.21 30.24 -15.33
C ARG A 174 -8.54 31.49 -14.54
N GLY A 175 -9.82 31.82 -14.36
CA GLY A 175 -10.33 32.91 -13.54
C GLY A 175 -10.31 32.65 -12.03
N GLY A 176 -10.07 31.40 -11.60
CA GLY A 176 -10.02 30.99 -10.19
C GLY A 176 -11.37 30.53 -9.61
N ASP A 177 -12.42 30.44 -10.42
CA ASP A 177 -13.71 29.87 -10.02
C ASP A 177 -13.73 28.36 -10.26
N LEU A 178 -13.09 27.62 -9.35
CA LEU A 178 -12.96 26.17 -9.44
C LEU A 178 -14.33 25.45 -9.31
N CYS A 179 -15.22 25.95 -8.45
CA CYS A 179 -16.57 25.38 -8.32
C CYS A 179 -17.37 25.59 -9.62
N GLY A 180 -17.32 26.79 -10.20
CA GLY A 180 -17.97 27.11 -11.46
C GLY A 180 -17.45 26.25 -12.61
N ALA A 181 -16.13 26.11 -12.74
CA ALA A 181 -15.51 25.23 -13.73
C ALA A 181 -15.98 23.77 -13.58
N GLY A 182 -15.96 23.25 -12.36
CA GLY A 182 -16.42 21.90 -12.07
C GLY A 182 -17.92 21.68 -12.34
N GLU A 183 -18.76 22.69 -12.09
CA GLU A 183 -20.20 22.65 -12.35
C GLU A 183 -20.52 22.72 -13.84
N VAL A 184 -19.80 23.52 -14.63
CA VAL A 184 -19.94 23.55 -16.10
C VAL A 184 -19.55 22.20 -16.70
N LEU A 185 -18.44 21.62 -16.24
CA LEU A 185 -18.04 20.28 -16.66
C LEU A 185 -19.13 19.25 -16.33
N TYR A 186 -19.71 19.28 -15.12
CA TYR A 186 -20.74 18.33 -14.71
C TYR A 186 -22.09 18.50 -15.43
N SER A 187 -22.67 19.69 -15.35
CA SER A 187 -24.06 19.95 -15.78
C SER A 187 -24.22 20.15 -17.29
N LYS A 188 -23.13 20.52 -18.00
CA LYS A 188 -23.15 20.78 -19.44
C LYS A 188 -22.32 19.75 -20.21
N TYR A 189 -20.99 19.74 -20.00
CA TYR A 189 -20.07 18.91 -20.80
C TYR A 189 -20.33 17.41 -20.63
N LEU A 190 -20.32 16.90 -19.39
CA LEU A 190 -20.55 15.48 -19.10
C LEU A 190 -21.96 15.04 -19.48
N ARG A 191 -22.96 15.90 -19.30
CA ARG A 191 -24.33 15.64 -19.76
C ARG A 191 -24.40 15.46 -21.28
N LYS A 192 -23.76 16.36 -22.05
CA LYS A 192 -23.71 16.27 -23.53
C LYS A 192 -23.02 14.98 -23.97
N THR A 193 -21.87 14.63 -23.38
CA THR A 193 -21.18 13.37 -23.72
C THR A 193 -22.01 12.11 -23.40
N GLN A 194 -22.86 12.13 -22.38
CA GLN A 194 -23.81 11.05 -22.10
C GLN A 194 -24.96 10.99 -23.13
N GLU A 195 -25.48 12.15 -23.57
CA GLU A 195 -26.53 12.24 -24.60
C GLU A 195 -26.05 11.62 -25.94
N LEU A 196 -24.79 11.83 -26.31
CA LEU A 196 -24.16 11.29 -27.53
C LEU A 196 -24.09 9.77 -27.59
N ARG A 197 -24.21 9.09 -26.44
CA ARG A 197 -24.15 7.62 -26.40
C ARG A 197 -25.41 6.95 -26.93
N HIS A 198 -26.57 7.61 -26.89
CA HIS A 198 -27.87 7.06 -27.33
C HIS A 198 -28.14 5.61 -26.86
N ASP A 199 -27.88 5.31 -25.59
CA ASP A 199 -28.00 3.97 -24.98
C ASP A 199 -27.13 2.87 -25.65
N LYS A 200 -26.03 3.26 -26.31
CA LYS A 200 -25.05 2.37 -26.95
C LYS A 200 -23.62 2.78 -26.61
N ALA A 201 -22.69 1.85 -26.76
CA ALA A 201 -21.28 2.16 -26.65
C ALA A 201 -20.82 2.93 -27.90
N VAL A 202 -20.38 4.18 -27.70
CA VAL A 202 -19.72 5.03 -28.70
C VAL A 202 -18.35 5.38 -28.16
N ASN A 203 -17.29 4.93 -28.82
CA ASN A 203 -15.92 5.04 -28.30
C ASN A 203 -15.50 6.50 -28.03
N THR A 204 -15.69 7.41 -29.00
CA THR A 204 -15.36 8.83 -28.84
C THR A 204 -16.09 9.44 -27.63
N ALA A 205 -17.39 9.15 -27.48
CA ALA A 205 -18.18 9.65 -26.35
C ALA A 205 -17.76 9.05 -25.00
N GLU A 206 -17.38 7.77 -24.95
CA GLU A 206 -16.83 7.12 -23.75
C GLU A 206 -15.55 7.83 -23.28
N ASP A 207 -14.60 8.05 -24.19
CA ASP A 207 -13.30 8.62 -23.84
C ASP A 207 -13.40 10.11 -23.49
N LEU A 208 -14.25 10.88 -24.20
CA LEU A 208 -14.55 12.26 -23.84
C LEU A 208 -15.22 12.39 -22.47
N TYR A 209 -16.14 11.48 -22.12
CA TYR A 209 -16.78 11.45 -20.80
C TYR A 209 -15.76 11.16 -19.69
N ASN A 210 -14.93 10.13 -19.87
CA ASN A 210 -13.92 9.74 -18.88
C ASN A 210 -12.88 10.83 -18.63
N LYS A 211 -12.37 11.45 -19.70
CA LYS A 211 -11.41 12.55 -19.61
C LYS A 211 -12.02 13.79 -18.95
N GLY A 212 -13.23 14.19 -19.36
CA GLY A 212 -13.91 15.34 -18.76
C GLY A 212 -14.22 15.13 -17.28
N ARG A 213 -14.56 13.89 -16.88
CA ARG A 213 -14.84 13.56 -15.48
C ARG A 213 -13.58 13.57 -14.64
N THR A 214 -12.49 13.03 -15.16
CA THR A 214 -11.17 13.09 -14.52
C THR A 214 -10.69 14.54 -14.37
N LEU A 215 -10.83 15.36 -15.42
CA LEU A 215 -10.50 16.78 -15.38
C LEU A 215 -11.28 17.52 -14.28
N ARG A 216 -12.60 17.28 -14.20
CA ARG A 216 -13.43 17.83 -13.13
C ARG A 216 -12.91 17.44 -11.74
N GLN A 217 -12.55 16.17 -11.54
CA GLN A 217 -12.05 15.70 -10.25
C GLN A 217 -10.71 16.33 -9.90
N ASP A 218 -9.80 16.41 -10.86
CA ASP A 218 -8.48 16.98 -10.65
C ASP A 218 -8.56 18.50 -10.33
N ILE A 219 -9.52 19.23 -10.91
CA ILE A 219 -9.84 20.61 -10.52
C ILE A 219 -10.34 20.68 -9.08
N LEU A 220 -11.35 19.88 -8.73
CA LEU A 220 -12.03 19.94 -7.43
C LEU A 220 -11.21 19.32 -6.28
N ALA A 221 -10.22 18.48 -6.56
CA ALA A 221 -9.38 17.84 -5.57
C ALA A 221 -8.55 18.84 -4.74
N SER A 222 -8.26 20.01 -5.31
CA SER A 222 -7.51 21.11 -4.67
C SER A 222 -8.33 21.94 -3.67
N ILE A 223 -9.64 21.73 -3.61
CA ILE A 223 -10.56 22.53 -2.78
C ILE A 223 -10.64 21.93 -1.38
N GLU A 224 -10.31 22.74 -0.36
CA GLU A 224 -10.41 22.33 1.05
C GLU A 224 -11.88 22.19 1.51
N ALA A 225 -12.72 23.18 1.20
CA ALA A 225 -14.13 23.23 1.61
C ALA A 225 -15.06 22.66 0.52
N LYS A 226 -14.96 21.35 0.23
CA LYS A 226 -15.76 20.68 -0.81
C LYS A 226 -17.28 20.85 -0.64
N GLU A 227 -17.75 21.02 0.59
CA GLU A 227 -19.16 21.29 0.91
C GLU A 227 -19.71 22.55 0.22
N GLU A 228 -18.84 23.51 -0.12
CA GLU A 228 -19.21 24.78 -0.75
C GLU A 228 -19.38 24.68 -2.28
N CYS A 229 -18.80 23.64 -2.92
CA CYS A 229 -19.03 23.36 -4.33
C CYS A 229 -20.12 22.27 -4.50
N PRO A 230 -21.24 22.56 -5.19
CA PRO A 230 -22.29 21.59 -5.47
C PRO A 230 -21.75 20.26 -6.06
N GLY A 231 -22.24 19.13 -5.53
CA GLY A 231 -21.89 17.80 -6.04
C GLY A 231 -20.42 17.38 -5.85
N SER A 232 -19.61 18.11 -5.08
CA SER A 232 -18.17 17.81 -4.91
C SER A 232 -17.81 17.09 -3.59
N LYS A 233 -18.78 16.92 -2.68
CA LYS A 233 -18.56 16.36 -1.34
C LYS A 233 -17.81 15.03 -1.33
N ARG A 234 -18.02 14.19 -2.35
CA ARG A 234 -17.43 12.85 -2.47
C ARG A 234 -16.10 12.84 -3.23
N VAL A 235 -15.69 13.93 -3.88
CA VAL A 235 -14.46 13.99 -4.68
C VAL A 235 -13.27 13.74 -3.76
N GLY A 236 -12.43 12.76 -4.09
CA GLY A 236 -11.23 12.42 -3.34
C GLY A 236 -11.47 11.85 -1.94
N LEU A 237 -12.72 11.45 -1.59
CA LEU A 237 -12.96 10.67 -0.39
C LEU A 237 -12.52 9.22 -0.61
N THR A 238 -11.98 8.61 0.44
CA THR A 238 -11.78 7.17 0.53
C THR A 238 -13.10 6.50 0.91
N ALA A 239 -13.37 5.33 0.36
CA ALA A 239 -14.46 4.49 0.78
C ALA A 239 -14.19 4.00 2.20
N GLU A 240 -15.13 4.26 3.09
CA GLU A 240 -14.99 4.03 4.52
C GLU A 240 -16.32 3.50 5.07
N ALA A 241 -16.25 2.85 6.23
CA ALA A 241 -17.42 2.39 6.94
C ALA A 241 -17.37 2.78 8.41
N ASN A 242 -18.51 3.22 8.93
CA ASN A 242 -18.70 3.55 10.34
C ASN A 242 -19.67 2.57 10.98
N VAL A 243 -19.34 2.12 12.20
CA VAL A 243 -20.25 1.31 13.01
C VAL A 243 -21.22 2.26 13.72
N GLU A 244 -22.51 2.14 13.41
CA GLU A 244 -23.57 2.96 13.99
C GLU A 244 -24.15 2.31 15.26
N GLU A 245 -24.31 0.98 15.24
CA GLU A 245 -24.82 0.20 16.37
C GLU A 245 -24.18 -1.19 16.37
N GLU A 246 -23.74 -1.67 17.53
CA GLU A 246 -23.22 -3.03 17.67
C GLU A 246 -23.71 -3.71 18.96
N SER A 247 -24.11 -4.97 18.85
CA SER A 247 -24.66 -5.78 19.93
C SER A 247 -24.48 -7.29 19.69
N ALA A 248 -24.83 -8.12 20.68
CA ALA A 248 -24.90 -9.58 20.51
C ALA A 248 -25.97 -10.07 19.52
N ALA A 249 -26.95 -9.23 19.14
CA ALA A 249 -28.02 -9.62 18.24
C ALA A 249 -27.91 -9.02 16.83
N SER A 250 -27.20 -7.89 16.69
CA SER A 250 -27.10 -7.18 15.41
C SER A 250 -25.92 -6.21 15.35
N LEU A 251 -25.52 -5.89 14.12
CA LEU A 251 -24.53 -4.88 13.75
C LEU A 251 -25.12 -3.98 12.64
N SER A 252 -25.02 -2.67 12.80
CA SER A 252 -25.44 -1.65 11.83
C SER A 252 -24.22 -0.84 11.38
N ILE A 253 -24.03 -0.71 10.08
CA ILE A 253 -22.87 -0.06 9.46
C ILE A 253 -23.36 0.94 8.41
N SER A 254 -22.81 2.15 8.40
CA SER A 254 -22.95 3.11 7.31
C SER A 254 -21.67 3.10 6.47
N GLY A 255 -21.78 2.88 5.17
CA GLY A 255 -20.65 2.89 4.23
C GLY A 255 -20.75 4.09 3.30
N ILE A 256 -19.67 4.85 3.13
CA ILE A 256 -19.62 6.01 2.24
C ILE A 256 -18.65 5.70 1.10
N PHE A 257 -19.02 6.05 -0.14
CA PHE A 257 -18.16 5.88 -1.32
C PHE A 257 -17.70 7.23 -1.87
N GLY A 258 -16.39 7.35 -2.09
CA GLY A 258 -15.83 8.43 -2.89
C GLY A 258 -16.37 8.47 -4.31
N GLU A 259 -16.24 9.62 -4.96
CA GLU A 259 -16.51 9.73 -6.40
C GLU A 259 -15.46 8.91 -7.19
N PRO A 260 -15.86 8.02 -8.12
CA PRO A 260 -14.89 7.19 -8.84
C PRO A 260 -14.11 8.00 -9.87
N ARG A 261 -12.82 7.70 -10.03
CA ARG A 261 -12.02 8.10 -11.19
C ARG A 261 -12.28 7.15 -12.36
N PHE A 262 -12.35 7.68 -13.57
CA PHE A 262 -12.73 6.96 -14.78
C PHE A 262 -11.54 6.90 -15.73
N ILE A 263 -11.14 5.70 -16.13
CA ILE A 263 -9.97 5.50 -17.01
C ILE A 263 -10.41 4.79 -18.28
N SER A 264 -10.07 5.37 -19.42
CA SER A 264 -10.33 4.77 -20.74
C SER A 264 -9.34 3.65 -21.04
N ILE A 265 -9.85 2.47 -21.39
CA ILE A 265 -9.05 1.32 -21.82
C ILE A 265 -9.51 0.88 -23.21
N ALA A 266 -8.66 1.04 -24.22
CA ALA A 266 -8.93 0.57 -25.58
C ALA A 266 -8.61 -0.94 -25.71
N GLN A 267 -9.51 -1.70 -26.33
CA GLN A 267 -9.33 -3.13 -26.62
C GLN A 267 -9.78 -3.46 -28.04
N GLY A 268 -9.02 -4.33 -28.72
CA GLY A 268 -9.23 -4.68 -30.13
C GLY A 268 -8.64 -3.66 -31.11
N GLU A 269 -8.75 -3.95 -32.41
CA GLU A 269 -8.21 -3.12 -33.49
C GLU A 269 -9.24 -2.88 -34.60
N GLY A 270 -9.08 -1.78 -35.34
CA GLY A 270 -9.95 -1.40 -36.46
C GLY A 270 -11.43 -1.37 -36.07
N ALA A 271 -12.28 -2.01 -36.88
CA ALA A 271 -13.73 -2.07 -36.64
C ALA A 271 -14.15 -2.86 -35.39
N SER A 272 -13.23 -3.60 -34.75
CA SER A 272 -13.50 -4.33 -33.51
C SER A 272 -13.07 -3.56 -32.24
N ARG A 273 -12.45 -2.39 -32.42
CA ARG A 273 -11.97 -1.55 -31.31
C ARG A 273 -13.14 -1.09 -30.46
N LYS A 274 -13.02 -1.28 -29.15
CA LYS A 274 -13.92 -0.76 -28.13
C LYS A 274 -13.12 0.03 -27.11
N ILE A 275 -13.68 1.14 -26.64
CA ILE A 275 -13.19 1.83 -25.45
C ILE A 275 -14.06 1.41 -24.28
N PHE A 276 -13.42 0.79 -23.30
CA PHE A 276 -14.01 0.46 -22.01
C PHE A 276 -13.64 1.52 -20.99
N THR A 277 -14.41 1.58 -19.92
CA THR A 277 -14.13 2.42 -18.76
C THR A 277 -13.80 1.56 -17.56
N ASP A 278 -12.64 1.80 -16.97
CA ASP A 278 -12.25 1.28 -15.65
C ASP A 278 -12.62 2.28 -14.55
N LEU A 279 -13.08 1.77 -13.41
CA LEU A 279 -13.56 2.56 -12.28
C LEU A 279 -12.61 2.40 -11.10
N GLN A 280 -12.18 3.52 -10.52
CA GLN A 280 -11.29 3.50 -9.36
C GLN A 280 -11.87 4.36 -8.23
N ILE A 281 -12.06 3.77 -7.05
CA ILE A 281 -12.46 4.48 -5.83
C ILE A 281 -11.38 4.21 -4.79
N LEU A 282 -10.87 5.25 -4.13
CA LEU A 282 -9.92 5.05 -3.04
C LEU A 282 -10.58 4.21 -1.94
N GLY A 283 -9.94 3.17 -1.41
CA GLY A 283 -10.51 2.30 -0.37
C GLY A 283 -11.58 1.30 -0.83
N ALA A 284 -12.08 1.40 -2.06
CA ALA A 284 -12.96 0.40 -2.68
C ALA A 284 -12.35 -0.03 -4.00
N GLU A 285 -11.91 -1.27 -4.05
CA GLU A 285 -11.15 -1.78 -5.19
C GLU A 285 -12.05 -2.74 -5.98
N THR A 286 -11.81 -2.88 -7.28
CA THR A 286 -12.55 -3.82 -8.13
C THR A 286 -12.52 -5.22 -7.54
N ALA A 287 -13.66 -5.70 -7.05
CA ALA A 287 -13.75 -7.08 -6.59
C ALA A 287 -13.82 -8.04 -7.79
N ASN A 288 -13.19 -9.18 -7.66
CA ASN A 288 -13.21 -10.27 -8.61
C ASN A 288 -14.62 -10.85 -8.63
N GLY A 289 -15.38 -10.41 -9.61
CA GLY A 289 -16.23 -11.31 -10.39
C GLY A 289 -15.38 -12.31 -11.19
N GLU A 290 -16.00 -13.38 -11.69
CA GLU A 290 -15.34 -14.32 -12.63
C GLU A 290 -14.60 -13.58 -13.77
N PRO A 291 -13.41 -14.04 -14.23
CA PRO A 291 -12.74 -13.44 -15.39
C PRO A 291 -13.70 -13.19 -16.56
N GLY A 292 -13.69 -11.96 -17.06
CA GLY A 292 -14.61 -11.47 -18.07
C GLY A 292 -15.91 -10.84 -17.55
N ALA A 293 -16.21 -10.90 -16.24
CA ALA A 293 -17.36 -10.20 -15.66
C ALA A 293 -17.07 -8.69 -15.44
N PRO A 294 -18.10 -7.83 -15.31
CA PRO A 294 -17.90 -6.39 -15.12
C PRO A 294 -17.14 -6.00 -13.84
N ALA A 295 -16.17 -5.10 -13.97
CA ALA A 295 -15.26 -4.64 -12.91
C ALA A 295 -15.89 -3.55 -12.03
N VAL A 296 -16.87 -3.89 -11.20
CA VAL A 296 -17.45 -2.93 -10.24
C VAL A 296 -16.58 -2.83 -8.97
N PRO A 297 -16.17 -1.63 -8.52
CA PRO A 297 -15.46 -1.47 -7.24
C PRO A 297 -16.29 -1.93 -6.05
N ILE A 298 -15.66 -2.59 -5.08
CA ILE A 298 -16.30 -3.11 -3.88
C ILE A 298 -15.47 -2.73 -2.66
N TYR A 299 -16.12 -2.11 -1.69
CA TYR A 299 -15.58 -1.91 -0.36
C TYR A 299 -15.70 -3.19 0.47
N ARG A 300 -14.67 -3.50 1.26
CA ARG A 300 -14.64 -4.73 2.06
C ARG A 300 -14.07 -4.49 3.44
N ASN A 301 -14.67 -5.14 4.42
CA ASN A 301 -14.11 -5.15 5.77
C ASN A 301 -14.51 -6.42 6.54
N LEU A 302 -13.69 -6.79 7.51
CA LEU A 302 -13.97 -7.92 8.39
C LEU A 302 -14.90 -7.47 9.53
N ILE A 303 -15.80 -8.36 9.92
CA ILE A 303 -16.58 -8.26 11.14
C ILE A 303 -16.43 -9.54 11.96
N ALA A 304 -16.61 -9.43 13.26
CA ALA A 304 -16.79 -10.57 14.14
C ALA A 304 -18.28 -10.88 14.32
N ALA A 305 -18.61 -12.14 14.56
CA ALA A 305 -19.96 -12.57 14.94
C ALA A 305 -19.93 -13.33 16.29
N PRO A 306 -21.06 -13.43 17.01
CA PRO A 306 -21.15 -14.31 18.15
C PRO A 306 -20.91 -15.77 17.76
N ILE A 307 -20.23 -16.53 18.62
CA ILE A 307 -19.80 -17.90 18.38
C ILE A 307 -21.02 -18.78 18.05
N GLY A 308 -20.97 -19.44 16.90
CA GLY A 308 -22.02 -20.32 16.40
C GLY A 308 -23.32 -19.60 15.99
N ALA A 309 -23.32 -18.27 15.87
CA ALA A 309 -24.45 -17.53 15.34
C ALA A 309 -24.55 -17.70 13.82
N LYS A 310 -25.79 -17.81 13.34
CA LYS A 310 -26.08 -17.65 11.93
C LYS A 310 -26.09 -16.16 11.60
N VAL A 311 -25.26 -15.75 10.66
CA VAL A 311 -25.15 -14.35 10.23
C VAL A 311 -25.96 -14.12 8.95
N THR A 312 -26.83 -13.12 8.96
CA THR A 312 -27.69 -12.78 7.81
C THR A 312 -27.79 -11.27 7.63
N LEU A 313 -27.87 -10.82 6.37
CA LEU A 313 -28.28 -9.46 6.05
C LEU A 313 -29.77 -9.29 6.36
N ASP A 314 -30.16 -8.18 6.99
CA ASP A 314 -31.54 -7.87 7.32
C ASP A 314 -32.17 -7.04 6.19
N ASP A 315 -32.99 -7.71 5.37
CA ASP A 315 -33.76 -7.08 4.30
C ASP A 315 -34.92 -6.22 4.84
N GLN A 316 -35.42 -6.52 6.05
CA GLN A 316 -36.58 -5.83 6.65
C GLN A 316 -36.19 -4.48 7.23
N ARG A 317 -34.96 -4.35 7.76
CA ARG A 317 -34.36 -3.07 8.17
C ARG A 317 -33.77 -2.27 7.01
N GLN A 318 -34.02 -2.69 5.77
CA GLN A 318 -33.63 -1.98 4.55
C GLN A 318 -32.11 -1.84 4.39
N SER A 319 -31.37 -2.95 4.40
CA SER A 319 -30.02 -2.91 3.83
C SER A 319 -30.11 -2.36 2.41
N ALA A 320 -29.58 -1.16 2.18
CA ALA A 320 -29.87 -0.40 0.98
C ALA A 320 -28.67 0.47 0.59
N ALA A 321 -28.32 0.41 -0.69
CA ALA A 321 -27.38 1.34 -1.29
C ALA A 321 -28.14 2.48 -1.97
N GLN A 322 -27.73 3.71 -1.71
CA GLN A 322 -28.38 4.90 -2.24
C GLN A 322 -27.76 5.28 -3.59
N VAL A 323 -28.56 5.16 -4.66
CA VAL A 323 -28.15 5.58 -6.01
C VAL A 323 -28.02 7.10 -6.05
N VAL A 324 -26.81 7.57 -6.35
CA VAL A 324 -26.52 9.00 -6.49
C VAL A 324 -26.39 9.43 -7.95
N GLU A 325 -26.08 8.50 -8.85
CA GLU A 325 -25.89 8.79 -10.27
C GLU A 325 -26.22 7.54 -11.11
N GLU A 326 -26.83 7.74 -12.28
CA GLU A 326 -26.94 6.72 -13.31
C GLU A 326 -26.07 7.14 -14.50
N ILE A 327 -25.15 6.27 -14.91
CA ILE A 327 -24.11 6.60 -15.90
C ILE A 327 -24.16 5.58 -17.03
N SER A 328 -24.27 6.03 -18.27
CA SER A 328 -24.10 5.18 -19.44
C SER A 328 -22.61 5.02 -19.74
N MET A 329 -22.11 3.78 -19.69
CA MET A 329 -20.69 3.45 -19.85
C MET A 329 -20.50 1.99 -20.24
N LEU A 330 -19.42 1.67 -20.96
CA LEU A 330 -19.00 0.29 -21.21
C LEU A 330 -17.97 -0.12 -20.16
N LEU A 331 -18.42 -0.70 -19.05
CA LEU A 331 -17.54 -1.05 -17.93
C LEU A 331 -16.52 -2.12 -18.34
N TYR A 332 -15.24 -1.91 -17.99
CA TYR A 332 -14.15 -2.85 -18.26
C TYR A 332 -14.39 -4.19 -17.56
N PRO A 333 -14.09 -5.35 -18.20
CA PRO A 333 -14.22 -6.63 -17.54
C PRO A 333 -12.99 -6.97 -16.68
N CYS A 334 -13.21 -7.65 -15.56
CA CYS A 334 -12.14 -8.29 -14.79
C CYS A 334 -11.30 -9.19 -15.70
N GLN A 335 -9.97 -9.04 -15.69
CA GLN A 335 -9.08 -9.84 -16.53
C GLN A 335 -8.46 -11.00 -15.75
N PRO A 336 -8.21 -12.15 -16.39
CA PRO A 336 -7.50 -13.26 -15.76
C PRO A 336 -6.09 -12.84 -15.33
N GLN A 337 -5.62 -13.46 -14.24
CA GLN A 337 -4.24 -13.25 -13.81
C GLN A 337 -3.28 -13.68 -14.92
N PRO A 338 -2.25 -12.87 -15.18
CA PRO A 338 -1.09 -13.34 -15.91
C PRO A 338 -0.53 -14.56 -15.14
N LEU A 339 -0.30 -15.71 -15.79
CA LEU A 339 0.44 -16.86 -15.23
C LEU A 339 1.87 -16.98 -15.78
N ASP A 340 2.87 -17.16 -14.90
CA ASP A 340 4.23 -17.53 -15.32
C ASP A 340 4.11 -18.93 -15.94
N ASP A 341 4.06 -19.01 -17.26
CA ASP A 341 3.91 -20.29 -17.97
C ASP A 341 5.15 -21.17 -17.70
N ASP A 342 4.96 -22.48 -17.61
CA ASP A 342 5.98 -23.53 -17.34
C ASP A 342 7.06 -23.68 -18.45
N MET A 343 7.54 -22.56 -19.00
CA MET A 343 8.58 -22.49 -20.02
C MET A 343 9.94 -22.16 -19.38
N PRO A 344 11.05 -22.66 -19.94
CA PRO A 344 12.37 -22.61 -19.31
C PRO A 344 13.00 -21.21 -19.18
N ASP A 345 12.26 -20.16 -19.52
CA ASP A 345 12.68 -18.76 -19.40
C ASP A 345 11.59 -17.94 -18.67
N PRO A 346 11.73 -17.75 -17.34
CA PRO A 346 10.83 -16.91 -16.54
C PRO A 346 10.74 -15.45 -16.97
N SER A 347 11.60 -15.00 -17.90
CA SER A 347 11.58 -13.63 -18.44
C SER A 347 10.58 -13.44 -19.59
N MET A 348 9.96 -14.51 -20.10
CA MET A 348 9.03 -14.47 -21.23
C MET A 348 7.59 -14.69 -20.75
N PHE A 349 6.87 -13.59 -20.57
CA PHE A 349 5.50 -13.61 -20.10
C PHE A 349 4.49 -13.30 -21.22
N ALA A 350 3.47 -14.13 -21.38
CA ALA A 350 2.33 -13.79 -22.23
C ALA A 350 1.15 -13.33 -21.35
N ASN A 351 0.65 -12.12 -21.59
CA ASN A 351 -0.66 -11.75 -21.02
C ASN A 351 -1.68 -12.79 -21.48
N ALA A 352 -2.53 -13.24 -20.55
CA ALA A 352 -3.70 -13.99 -20.94
C ALA A 352 -4.53 -13.12 -21.91
N PRO A 353 -5.13 -13.73 -22.96
CA PRO A 353 -5.95 -12.99 -23.91
C PRO A 353 -7.04 -12.19 -23.18
N PHE A 354 -7.36 -11.00 -23.72
CA PHE A 354 -8.48 -10.21 -23.25
C PHE A 354 -9.73 -11.10 -23.15
N THR A 355 -10.32 -11.14 -21.97
CA THR A 355 -11.46 -12.00 -21.65
C THR A 355 -12.67 -11.12 -21.34
N GLN A 356 -13.79 -11.41 -22.01
CA GLN A 356 -15.10 -10.83 -21.76
C GLN A 356 -16.12 -11.96 -21.67
N ASN A 357 -16.86 -12.03 -20.56
CA ASN A 357 -17.90 -13.00 -20.36
C ASN A 357 -19.17 -12.53 -21.07
N LEU A 358 -19.31 -12.95 -22.34
CA LEU A 358 -20.44 -12.55 -23.17
C LEU A 358 -21.80 -12.96 -22.57
N ALA A 359 -21.87 -14.04 -21.79
CA ALA A 359 -23.13 -14.42 -21.13
C ALA A 359 -23.58 -13.37 -20.09
N VAL A 360 -22.64 -12.70 -19.42
CA VAL A 360 -22.93 -11.59 -18.51
C VAL A 360 -23.15 -10.30 -19.30
N TYR A 361 -22.29 -10.00 -20.28
CA TYR A 361 -22.37 -8.76 -21.05
C TYR A 361 -23.58 -8.65 -22.00
N ASP A 362 -24.13 -9.79 -22.45
CA ASP A 362 -25.36 -9.84 -23.26
C ASP A 362 -26.65 -9.89 -22.40
N SER A 363 -26.51 -9.91 -21.08
CA SER A 363 -27.60 -9.86 -20.10
C SER A 363 -27.80 -8.45 -19.54
N ASP A 364 -29.03 -8.11 -19.18
CA ASP A 364 -29.36 -6.84 -18.51
C ASP A 364 -29.71 -7.06 -17.03
N GLU A 365 -29.30 -8.20 -16.47
CA GLU A 365 -29.33 -8.42 -15.03
C GLU A 365 -28.22 -7.58 -14.35
N PRO A 366 -28.46 -7.03 -13.15
CA PRO A 366 -27.46 -6.24 -12.45
C PRO A 366 -26.23 -7.08 -12.07
N TYR A 367 -25.06 -6.46 -12.15
CA TYR A 367 -23.79 -7.01 -11.71
C TYR A 367 -23.09 -6.06 -10.71
N PRO A 368 -22.62 -6.55 -9.54
CA PRO A 368 -22.99 -7.85 -8.99
C PRO A 368 -24.51 -7.95 -8.74
N PRO A 369 -25.08 -9.17 -8.70
CA PRO A 369 -26.52 -9.35 -8.47
C PRO A 369 -27.00 -8.71 -7.16
N GLU A 370 -26.18 -8.83 -6.11
CA GLU A 370 -26.41 -8.23 -4.80
C GLU A 370 -25.44 -7.08 -4.57
N ALA A 371 -25.95 -5.94 -4.11
CA ALA A 371 -25.12 -4.77 -3.77
C ALA A 371 -24.31 -4.99 -2.47
N VAL A 372 -24.80 -5.83 -1.57
CA VAL A 372 -24.16 -6.17 -0.30
C VAL A 372 -24.11 -7.69 -0.17
N SER A 373 -22.95 -8.22 0.21
CA SER A 373 -22.81 -9.65 0.50
C SER A 373 -21.99 -9.88 1.77
N ILE A 374 -22.15 -11.06 2.35
CA ILE A 374 -21.41 -11.49 3.54
C ILE A 374 -20.87 -12.90 3.36
N LYS A 375 -19.59 -13.11 3.66
CA LYS A 375 -18.90 -14.39 3.48
C LYS A 375 -18.26 -14.83 4.79
N TYR A 376 -18.48 -16.09 5.18
CA TYR A 376 -17.75 -16.68 6.30
C TYR A 376 -16.28 -16.85 5.91
N MET A 377 -15.37 -16.39 6.78
CA MET A 377 -13.93 -16.44 6.53
C MET A 377 -13.23 -17.53 7.33
N GLY A 378 -13.79 -17.96 8.46
CA GLY A 378 -13.12 -18.88 9.36
C GLY A 378 -13.03 -18.35 10.79
N ASN A 379 -12.28 -19.06 11.62
CA ASN A 379 -12.13 -18.72 13.03
C ASN A 379 -10.70 -18.28 13.29
N GLY A 380 -10.54 -17.13 13.96
CA GLY A 380 -9.28 -16.71 14.53
C GLY A 380 -9.35 -16.90 16.03
N ARG A 381 -8.87 -18.05 16.50
CA ARG A 381 -8.90 -18.49 17.90
C ARG A 381 -10.34 -18.61 18.38
N ASP A 382 -10.79 -17.69 19.24
CA ASP A 382 -12.16 -17.67 19.74
C ASP A 382 -13.07 -16.70 18.97
N VAL A 383 -12.57 -16.05 17.92
CA VAL A 383 -13.32 -15.03 17.14
C VAL A 383 -13.75 -15.63 15.80
N GLU A 384 -15.06 -15.60 15.51
CA GLU A 384 -15.60 -16.02 14.20
C GLU A 384 -15.64 -14.83 13.23
N TYR A 385 -15.00 -14.96 12.07
CA TYR A 385 -14.83 -13.88 11.09
C TYR A 385 -15.77 -14.00 9.90
N TYR A 386 -16.30 -12.85 9.50
CA TYR A 386 -17.04 -12.66 8.27
C TYR A 386 -16.48 -11.47 7.48
N LEU A 387 -16.46 -11.59 6.17
CA LEU A 387 -16.12 -10.51 5.25
C LEU A 387 -17.42 -9.89 4.73
N VAL A 388 -17.63 -8.61 5.02
CA VAL A 388 -18.72 -7.82 4.43
C VAL A 388 -18.19 -7.18 3.16
N GLU A 389 -18.94 -7.32 2.07
CA GLU A 389 -18.63 -6.76 0.76
C GLU A 389 -19.76 -5.82 0.34
N VAL A 390 -19.40 -4.60 -0.10
CA VAL A 390 -20.34 -3.55 -0.48
C VAL A 390 -19.93 -3.03 -1.85
N ALA A 391 -20.69 -3.34 -2.89
CA ALA A 391 -20.42 -2.82 -4.22
C ALA A 391 -20.66 -1.31 -4.24
N SER A 392 -19.83 -0.57 -4.98
CA SER A 392 -19.99 0.88 -5.16
C SER A 392 -21.08 1.22 -6.18
N GLY A 393 -21.71 0.22 -6.78
CA GLY A 393 -22.78 0.37 -7.76
C GLY A 393 -23.30 -0.97 -8.26
N GLN A 394 -24.29 -0.93 -9.13
CA GLN A 394 -24.75 -2.08 -9.91
C GLN A 394 -24.72 -1.74 -11.40
N TYR A 395 -23.99 -2.54 -12.17
CA TYR A 395 -23.83 -2.38 -13.61
C TYR A 395 -24.78 -3.30 -14.37
N TYR A 396 -25.48 -2.76 -15.36
CA TYR A 396 -26.42 -3.43 -16.23
C TYR A 396 -25.76 -3.58 -17.61
N PRO A 397 -25.16 -4.74 -17.92
CA PRO A 397 -24.19 -4.83 -19.01
C PRO A 397 -24.77 -4.61 -20.40
N LYS A 398 -25.93 -5.19 -20.69
CA LYS A 398 -26.57 -5.08 -22.00
C LYS A 398 -27.00 -3.65 -22.32
N SER A 399 -27.50 -2.92 -21.33
CA SER A 399 -27.86 -1.50 -21.45
C SER A 399 -26.67 -0.55 -21.28
N ASN A 400 -25.47 -1.05 -20.96
CA ASN A 400 -24.27 -0.26 -20.69
C ASN A 400 -24.53 0.82 -19.62
N LYS A 401 -25.15 0.44 -18.50
CA LYS A 401 -25.60 1.41 -17.48
C LYS A 401 -25.11 1.05 -16.09
N LEU A 402 -24.40 1.96 -15.42
CA LEU A 402 -24.03 1.86 -14.02
C LEU A 402 -25.01 2.67 -13.16
N ARG A 403 -25.57 2.05 -12.13
CA ARG A 403 -26.17 2.76 -10.99
C ARG A 403 -25.10 2.90 -9.91
N LEU A 404 -24.54 4.10 -9.78
CA LEU A 404 -23.49 4.40 -8.81
C LEU A 404 -24.11 4.70 -7.44
N PHE A 405 -23.54 4.10 -6.40
CA PHE A 405 -23.94 4.33 -5.01
C PHE A 405 -23.03 5.37 -4.36
N GLY A 406 -23.61 6.27 -3.57
CA GLY A 406 -22.85 7.23 -2.77
C GLY A 406 -22.70 6.81 -1.30
N GLU A 407 -23.67 6.04 -0.82
CA GLU A 407 -23.77 5.57 0.56
C GLU A 407 -24.47 4.21 0.57
N ALA A 408 -24.18 3.38 1.58
CA ALA A 408 -24.86 2.13 1.83
C ALA A 408 -25.10 1.94 3.34
N ASP A 409 -26.36 1.73 3.71
CA ASP A 409 -26.75 1.33 5.06
C ASP A 409 -26.86 -0.18 5.12
N ILE A 410 -26.15 -0.81 6.06
CA ILE A 410 -26.02 -2.26 6.15
C ILE A 410 -26.44 -2.71 7.54
N HIS A 411 -27.45 -3.56 7.60
CA HIS A 411 -27.93 -4.16 8.84
C HIS A 411 -27.69 -5.66 8.83
N ILE A 412 -26.95 -6.15 9.81
CA ILE A 412 -26.57 -7.55 9.97
C ILE A 412 -27.23 -8.07 11.24
N SER A 413 -27.90 -9.22 11.12
CA SER A 413 -28.52 -9.92 12.24
C SER A 413 -27.71 -11.17 12.61
N PHE A 414 -27.58 -11.41 13.91
CA PHE A 414 -26.98 -12.59 14.49
C PHE A 414 -28.08 -13.45 15.13
N GLU A 415 -28.38 -14.59 14.52
CA GLU A 415 -29.42 -15.51 14.97
C GLU A 415 -28.83 -16.79 15.57
N GLY A 416 -29.25 -17.15 16.78
CA GLY A 416 -28.67 -18.30 17.49
C GLY A 416 -27.33 -17.94 18.14
N GLY A 417 -26.43 -18.91 18.25
CA GLY A 417 -25.21 -18.77 19.05
C GLY A 417 -25.50 -18.61 20.55
N ASP A 418 -24.45 -18.33 21.32
CA ASP A 418 -24.54 -18.06 22.76
C ASP A 418 -24.50 -16.56 23.11
N GLY A 419 -24.40 -15.68 22.11
CA GLY A 419 -24.31 -14.24 22.27
C GLY A 419 -22.92 -13.75 22.71
N VAL A 420 -21.91 -14.61 22.66
CA VAL A 420 -20.51 -14.32 23.03
C VAL A 420 -19.65 -14.20 21.77
N PHE A 421 -18.77 -13.19 21.70
CA PHE A 421 -17.85 -13.01 20.56
C PHE A 421 -16.45 -13.58 20.79
N LEU A 422 -16.04 -13.71 22.05
CA LEU A 422 -14.80 -14.37 22.46
C LEU A 422 -14.89 -14.86 23.91
N THR A 423 -14.01 -15.78 24.30
CA THR A 423 -13.98 -16.28 25.68
C THR A 423 -12.97 -15.54 26.55
N GLU A 424 -13.14 -15.60 27.88
CA GLU A 424 -12.17 -15.06 28.86
C GLU A 424 -10.73 -15.55 28.64
N ASN A 425 -10.53 -16.69 27.97
CA ASN A 425 -9.19 -17.15 27.63
C ASN A 425 -8.45 -16.15 26.74
N MET A 426 -9.12 -15.48 25.80
CA MET A 426 -8.54 -14.42 24.95
C MET A 426 -8.11 -13.18 25.74
N LEU A 427 -8.59 -13.01 26.97
CA LEU A 427 -8.18 -11.93 27.87
C LEU A 427 -6.97 -12.31 28.72
N SER A 428 -6.51 -13.57 28.67
CA SER A 428 -5.33 -14.01 29.39
C SER A 428 -4.10 -13.21 28.95
N PRO A 429 -3.24 -12.77 29.89
CA PRO A 429 -2.00 -12.07 29.55
C PRO A 429 -1.00 -12.97 28.79
N PHE A 430 -1.26 -14.28 28.76
CA PHE A 430 -0.49 -15.24 27.97
C PHE A 430 -0.95 -15.34 26.51
N GLU A 431 -2.04 -14.67 26.12
CA GLU A 431 -2.50 -14.57 24.74
C GLU A 431 -1.89 -13.36 24.04
N SER A 432 -0.62 -13.46 23.65
CA SER A 432 0.11 -12.35 23.03
C SER A 432 -0.47 -11.85 21.72
N ASN A 433 -1.26 -12.67 21.02
CA ASN A 433 -1.78 -12.37 19.69
C ASN A 433 -3.25 -11.91 19.72
N ALA A 434 -3.87 -11.77 20.89
CA ALA A 434 -5.27 -11.38 20.97
C ALA A 434 -5.58 -10.09 20.19
N SER A 435 -4.68 -9.10 20.23
CA SER A 435 -4.84 -7.82 19.53
C SER A 435 -4.83 -7.94 17.99
N LEU A 436 -4.08 -8.90 17.43
CA LEU A 436 -4.11 -9.19 15.98
C LEU A 436 -5.53 -9.54 15.56
N TYR A 437 -6.18 -10.41 16.33
CA TYR A 437 -7.51 -10.88 16.02
C TYR A 437 -8.57 -9.81 16.31
N THR A 438 -8.56 -9.23 17.50
CA THR A 438 -9.62 -8.31 17.92
C THR A 438 -9.55 -6.95 17.22
N GLY A 439 -8.39 -6.54 16.71
CA GLY A 439 -8.21 -5.27 16.01
C GLY A 439 -8.47 -5.33 14.50
N ALA A 440 -8.66 -6.51 13.92
CA ALA A 440 -8.82 -6.67 12.47
C ALA A 440 -10.28 -6.52 11.98
N VAL A 441 -11.24 -6.31 12.88
CA VAL A 441 -12.67 -6.22 12.56
C VAL A 441 -13.23 -4.82 12.84
N LEU A 442 -14.36 -4.47 12.21
CA LEU A 442 -15.03 -3.20 12.45
C LEU A 442 -15.67 -3.10 13.85
N ASN A 443 -16.37 -4.13 14.29
CA ASN A 443 -17.16 -4.15 15.54
C ASN A 443 -16.32 -4.54 16.77
N THR A 444 -15.24 -3.78 16.99
CA THR A 444 -14.27 -4.07 18.07
C THR A 444 -14.86 -3.93 19.48
N GLU A 445 -15.86 -3.07 19.72
CA GLU A 445 -16.42 -2.94 21.06
C GLU A 445 -17.21 -4.19 21.47
N SER A 446 -17.85 -4.87 20.51
CA SER A 446 -18.58 -6.11 20.74
C SER A 446 -17.69 -7.19 21.36
N LEU A 447 -16.45 -7.32 20.87
CA LEU A 447 -15.44 -8.26 21.38
C LEU A 447 -15.05 -7.96 22.84
N SER A 448 -15.11 -6.69 23.26
CA SER A 448 -14.81 -6.28 24.64
C SER A 448 -16.00 -6.42 25.60
N LYS A 449 -17.23 -6.29 25.10
CA LYS A 449 -18.47 -6.27 25.90
C LYS A 449 -19.06 -7.66 26.11
N PHE A 450 -19.01 -8.51 25.09
CA PHE A 450 -19.73 -9.79 25.07
C PHE A 450 -18.74 -10.95 25.17
N VAL A 451 -18.14 -11.07 26.36
CA VAL A 451 -17.15 -12.10 26.69
C VAL A 451 -17.80 -13.24 27.45
N GLY A 452 -17.61 -14.47 26.97
CA GLY A 452 -18.10 -15.69 27.60
C GLY A 452 -17.10 -16.23 28.61
N GLY A 453 -17.60 -16.81 29.70
CA GLY A 453 -16.73 -17.41 30.71
C GLY A 453 -16.10 -18.72 30.24
N LYS A 454 -14.80 -18.92 30.46
CA LYS A 454 -14.19 -20.26 30.50
C LYS A 454 -12.83 -20.25 31.20
N ILE A 455 -12.71 -21.02 32.29
CA ILE A 455 -11.46 -21.28 33.00
C ILE A 455 -11.26 -22.80 33.05
N ILE A 456 -10.33 -23.31 32.24
CA ILE A 456 -9.97 -24.73 32.23
C ILE A 456 -8.83 -24.96 33.23
N ASN A 457 -8.83 -26.09 33.94
CA ASN A 457 -8.00 -26.32 35.13
C ASN A 457 -6.64 -27.00 34.85
N THR A 458 -6.24 -27.26 33.61
CA THR A 458 -4.92 -27.84 33.32
C THR A 458 -3.94 -26.82 32.76
N PHE A 459 -2.72 -26.91 33.25
CA PHE A 459 -1.63 -26.02 32.86
C PHE A 459 -1.05 -26.46 31.50
N GLY A 460 -1.05 -25.55 30.53
CA GLY A 460 -0.54 -25.79 29.18
C GLY A 460 0.72 -24.99 28.87
N GLU A 461 0.82 -24.51 27.63
CA GLU A 461 2.02 -23.93 27.01
C GLU A 461 1.68 -22.83 26.00
N GLU A 462 2.50 -21.78 25.93
CA GLU A 462 2.39 -20.71 24.92
C GLU A 462 3.05 -21.13 23.60
N PHE A 463 4.16 -21.88 23.69
CA PHE A 463 4.95 -22.34 22.55
C PHE A 463 5.17 -23.86 22.61
N ILE A 464 4.81 -24.58 21.54
CA ILE A 464 5.06 -26.03 21.43
C ILE A 464 6.10 -26.29 20.35
N ILE A 465 7.15 -27.04 20.71
CA ILE A 465 8.15 -27.55 19.77
C ILE A 465 7.87 -29.04 19.54
N PHE A 466 7.38 -29.38 18.36
CA PHE A 466 7.29 -30.75 17.88
C PHE A 466 8.61 -31.12 17.20
N THR A 467 9.30 -32.16 17.67
CA THR A 467 10.62 -32.50 17.15
C THR A 467 10.83 -34.00 17.03
N HIS A 468 11.61 -34.40 16.02
CA HIS A 468 12.09 -35.77 15.91
C HIS A 468 13.17 -36.07 16.98
N PRO A 469 13.25 -37.30 17.54
CA PRO A 469 14.24 -37.65 18.57
C PRO A 469 15.69 -37.27 18.25
N ASN A 470 16.10 -37.31 16.97
CA ASN A 470 17.43 -36.90 16.52
C ASN A 470 17.79 -35.44 16.89
N PHE A 471 16.80 -34.56 17.06
CA PHE A 471 16.99 -33.13 17.28
C PHE A 471 16.57 -32.69 18.69
N GLN A 472 16.15 -33.62 19.55
CA GLN A 472 15.65 -33.33 20.90
C GLN A 472 16.58 -32.41 21.70
N ALA A 473 17.89 -32.68 21.70
CA ALA A 473 18.84 -31.89 22.48
C ALA A 473 18.89 -30.40 22.03
N ALA A 474 18.79 -30.15 20.73
CA ALA A 474 18.75 -28.79 20.20
C ALA A 474 17.40 -28.11 20.51
N ALA A 475 16.30 -28.85 20.39
CA ALA A 475 14.96 -28.38 20.75
C ALA A 475 14.83 -28.03 22.24
N GLU A 476 15.38 -28.84 23.14
CA GLU A 476 15.41 -28.57 24.58
C GLU A 476 16.23 -27.32 24.91
N ARG A 477 17.37 -27.12 24.21
CA ARG A 477 18.17 -25.90 24.38
C ARG A 477 17.41 -24.65 23.93
N LEU A 478 16.66 -24.73 22.83
CA LEU A 478 15.80 -23.64 22.38
C LEU A 478 14.66 -23.38 23.38
N ARG A 479 13.98 -24.44 23.86
CA ARG A 479 12.95 -24.35 24.92
C ARG A 479 13.47 -23.63 26.15
N ASP A 480 14.63 -24.02 26.67
CA ASP A 480 15.20 -23.44 27.90
C ASP A 480 15.50 -21.95 27.72
N TRP A 481 16.00 -21.57 26.53
CA TRP A 481 16.17 -20.16 26.19
C TRP A 481 14.84 -19.41 26.14
N LYS A 482 13.81 -19.93 25.46
CA LYS A 482 12.50 -19.28 25.37
C LYS A 482 11.83 -19.11 26.73
N ARG A 483 11.92 -20.12 27.60
CA ARG A 483 11.48 -20.02 29.00
C ARG A 483 12.21 -18.90 29.75
N SER A 484 13.51 -18.74 29.54
CA SER A 484 14.27 -17.63 30.15
C SER A 484 13.88 -16.24 29.63
N LYS A 485 13.19 -16.16 28.48
CA LYS A 485 12.61 -14.91 27.93
C LYS A 485 11.18 -14.64 28.40
N GLY A 486 10.60 -15.52 29.22
CA GLY A 486 9.21 -15.41 29.64
C GLY A 486 8.23 -16.22 28.79
N ILE A 487 8.67 -16.87 27.70
CA ILE A 487 7.79 -17.63 26.78
C ILE A 487 7.73 -19.07 27.25
N TRP A 488 6.57 -19.52 27.74
CA TRP A 488 6.45 -20.86 28.29
C TRP A 488 6.38 -21.92 27.19
N THR A 489 7.41 -22.77 27.13
CA THR A 489 7.62 -23.68 26.00
C THR A 489 7.65 -25.14 26.42
N SER A 490 7.07 -26.04 25.63
CA SER A 490 7.24 -27.50 25.75
C SER A 490 7.90 -28.11 24.52
N VAL A 491 8.57 -29.24 24.71
CA VAL A 491 9.12 -30.08 23.63
C VAL A 491 8.37 -31.40 23.61
N ILE A 492 7.84 -31.78 22.45
CA ILE A 492 7.09 -33.02 22.23
C ILE A 492 7.80 -33.82 21.15
N LEU A 493 8.13 -35.07 21.46
CA LEU A 493 8.73 -36.00 20.50
C LEU A 493 7.67 -36.53 19.53
N CYS A 494 7.88 -36.33 18.24
CA CYS A 494 6.98 -36.70 17.15
C CYS A 494 7.75 -37.11 15.90
N GLY A 495 7.03 -37.37 14.82
CA GLY A 495 7.61 -37.68 13.53
C GLY A 495 7.81 -39.17 13.31
N THR A 496 8.68 -39.50 12.35
CA THR A 496 9.04 -40.88 12.02
C THR A 496 9.84 -41.52 13.18
N GLY A 497 9.75 -42.83 13.40
CA GLY A 497 10.44 -43.51 14.52
C GLY A 497 9.54 -44.43 15.35
N SER A 498 10.14 -45.42 16.02
CA SER A 498 9.41 -46.43 16.82
C SER A 498 9.17 -45.99 18.28
N ASP A 499 9.78 -44.89 18.68
CA ASP A 499 9.81 -44.27 20.00
C ASP A 499 9.01 -42.95 20.07
N THR A 500 8.43 -42.52 18.95
CA THR A 500 7.60 -41.31 18.87
C THR A 500 6.12 -41.62 19.18
N ASN A 501 5.48 -40.69 19.92
CA ASN A 501 4.07 -40.79 20.31
C ASN A 501 3.11 -40.26 19.22
N PHE A 502 3.57 -39.31 18.41
CA PHE A 502 2.79 -38.65 17.36
C PHE A 502 3.44 -38.86 16.00
N ARG A 503 2.97 -39.88 15.26
CA ARG A 503 3.63 -40.38 14.03
C ARG A 503 3.03 -39.88 12.72
N SER A 504 1.83 -39.33 12.77
CA SER A 504 1.18 -38.75 11.59
C SER A 504 0.95 -37.25 11.80
N ASN A 505 0.94 -36.51 10.70
CA ASN A 505 0.57 -35.10 10.68
C ASN A 505 -0.79 -34.84 11.37
N ASN A 506 -1.81 -35.66 11.09
CA ASN A 506 -3.12 -35.60 11.77
C ASN A 506 -3.03 -35.83 13.29
N SER A 507 -2.14 -36.70 13.77
CA SER A 507 -1.96 -36.91 15.22
C SER A 507 -1.31 -35.72 15.92
N ILE A 508 -0.46 -34.98 15.20
CA ILE A 508 0.14 -33.72 15.68
C ILE A 508 -0.92 -32.63 15.74
N VAL A 509 -1.74 -32.46 14.67
CA VAL A 509 -2.88 -31.51 14.66
C VAL A 509 -3.83 -31.79 15.82
N ALA A 510 -4.22 -33.05 16.02
CA ALA A 510 -5.10 -33.44 17.12
C ALA A 510 -4.51 -33.08 18.50
N GLU A 511 -3.19 -33.22 18.68
CA GLU A 511 -2.54 -32.83 19.94
C GLU A 511 -2.50 -31.30 20.12
N ILE A 512 -2.26 -30.53 19.06
CA ILE A 512 -2.34 -29.05 19.11
C ILE A 512 -3.75 -28.62 19.53
N HIS A 513 -4.77 -29.16 18.87
CA HIS A 513 -6.18 -28.86 19.16
C HIS A 513 -6.56 -29.26 20.57
N ARG A 514 -6.13 -30.43 21.04
CA ARG A 514 -6.36 -30.87 22.42
C ARG A 514 -5.72 -29.91 23.42
N ARG A 515 -4.47 -29.51 23.20
CA ARG A 515 -3.74 -28.56 24.06
C ARG A 515 -4.40 -27.19 24.10
N TYR A 516 -4.90 -26.70 22.97
CA TYR A 516 -5.64 -25.44 22.91
C TYR A 516 -6.96 -25.52 23.68
N ASN A 517 -7.72 -26.61 23.49
CA ASN A 517 -9.07 -26.74 24.04
C ASN A 517 -9.14 -27.15 25.52
N GLU A 518 -8.08 -27.76 26.05
CA GLU A 518 -8.03 -28.31 27.41
C GLU A 518 -7.18 -27.49 28.38
N ASN A 519 -6.34 -26.54 27.93
CA ASN A 519 -5.43 -25.85 28.84
C ASN A 519 -5.76 -24.38 29.06
N TYR A 520 -5.35 -23.88 30.22
CA TYR A 520 -5.41 -22.45 30.57
C TYR A 520 -4.37 -21.61 29.79
N LEU A 521 -3.11 -22.05 29.78
CA LEU A 521 -2.10 -21.52 28.86
C LEU A 521 -2.29 -22.23 27.52
N ARG A 522 -2.84 -21.52 26.54
CA ARG A 522 -3.10 -22.08 25.21
C ARG A 522 -1.94 -21.80 24.26
N PRO A 523 -1.65 -22.74 23.33
CA PRO A 523 -0.61 -22.52 22.33
C PRO A 523 -0.96 -21.33 21.46
N SER A 524 -0.02 -20.39 21.33
CA SER A 524 -0.03 -19.36 20.30
C SER A 524 0.97 -19.67 19.19
N TYR A 525 2.02 -20.43 19.52
CA TYR A 525 3.12 -20.74 18.62
C TYR A 525 3.36 -22.25 18.51
N VAL A 526 3.63 -22.71 17.29
CA VAL A 526 3.98 -24.11 16.99
C VAL A 526 5.25 -24.13 16.14
N LEU A 527 6.26 -24.87 16.58
CA LEU A 527 7.48 -25.11 15.82
C LEU A 527 7.57 -26.58 15.42
N LEU A 528 7.67 -26.82 14.11
CA LEU A 528 8.03 -28.11 13.54
C LEU A 528 9.55 -28.16 13.38
N PHE A 529 10.22 -28.95 14.21
CA PHE A 529 11.67 -29.03 14.27
C PHE A 529 12.17 -30.36 13.71
N GLY A 530 12.43 -30.33 12.41
CA GLY A 530 12.88 -31.43 11.56
C GLY A 530 12.41 -31.16 10.11
N ASP A 531 13.17 -31.67 9.14
CA ASP A 531 12.78 -31.61 7.74
C ASP A 531 11.56 -32.51 7.42
N ALA A 532 11.02 -32.47 6.21
CA ALA A 532 9.75 -33.06 5.81
C ALA A 532 9.68 -34.59 5.99
N GLU A 533 10.79 -35.31 5.84
CA GLU A 533 10.88 -36.74 6.11
C GLU A 533 10.86 -37.09 7.60
N PHE A 534 11.20 -36.13 8.46
CA PHE A 534 11.13 -36.28 9.92
C PHE A 534 9.75 -35.88 10.43
N ILE A 535 9.24 -34.73 9.99
CA ILE A 535 7.93 -34.20 10.37
C ILE A 535 7.15 -33.89 9.09
N ALA A 536 6.28 -34.84 8.74
CA ALA A 536 5.53 -34.83 7.49
C ALA A 536 4.68 -33.56 7.31
N PRO A 537 4.73 -32.91 6.14
CA PRO A 537 3.82 -31.84 5.78
C PRO A 537 2.41 -32.36 5.45
N PHE A 538 1.53 -31.46 5.05
CA PHE A 538 0.34 -31.79 4.27
C PHE A 538 0.56 -31.45 2.79
N TYR A 539 -0.21 -32.10 1.91
CA TYR A 539 -0.24 -31.80 0.48
C TYR A 539 -1.64 -31.35 0.09
N ILE A 540 -1.79 -30.08 -0.28
CA ILE A 540 -3.05 -29.51 -0.79
C ILE A 540 -2.78 -28.98 -2.20
N ASN A 541 -3.50 -29.50 -3.20
CA ASN A 541 -3.28 -29.15 -4.62
C ASN A 541 -1.82 -29.32 -5.09
N GLY A 542 -1.11 -30.34 -4.58
CA GLY A 542 0.31 -30.58 -4.91
C GLY A 542 1.30 -29.66 -4.19
N ILE A 543 0.83 -28.77 -3.32
CA ILE A 543 1.66 -27.85 -2.53
C ILE A 543 1.96 -28.51 -1.17
N GLY A 544 3.25 -28.71 -0.87
CA GLY A 544 3.70 -29.04 0.48
C GLY A 544 3.47 -27.87 1.42
N THR A 545 2.69 -28.08 2.48
CA THR A 545 2.21 -27.01 3.36
C THR A 545 2.08 -27.42 4.82
N ASP A 546 2.36 -26.48 5.71
CA ASP A 546 2.09 -26.57 7.15
C ASP A 546 0.77 -25.88 7.56
N TRP A 547 -0.03 -25.38 6.61
CA TRP A 547 -1.29 -24.67 6.89
C TRP A 547 -2.25 -25.42 7.82
N PRO A 548 -2.48 -26.74 7.68
CA PRO A 548 -3.38 -27.44 8.60
C PRO A 548 -2.88 -27.52 10.06
N TYR A 549 -1.60 -27.23 10.34
CA TYR A 549 -1.11 -27.05 11.70
C TYR A 549 -1.43 -25.66 12.27
N ALA A 550 -1.75 -24.69 11.41
CA ALA A 550 -2.00 -23.30 11.77
C ALA A 550 -3.47 -23.01 12.09
N VAL A 551 -4.39 -23.93 11.81
CA VAL A 551 -5.83 -23.72 11.96
C VAL A 551 -6.51 -24.73 12.89
N LEU A 552 -7.55 -24.28 13.60
CA LEU A 552 -8.47 -25.06 14.41
C LEU A 552 -9.64 -25.60 13.60
N GLY A 553 -10.11 -24.82 12.62
CA GLY A 553 -11.21 -25.21 11.75
C GLY A 553 -10.81 -26.16 10.63
N ASN A 554 -11.72 -26.31 9.66
CA ASN A 554 -11.46 -27.11 8.47
C ASN A 554 -10.46 -26.38 7.57
N PRO A 555 -9.26 -26.93 7.30
CA PRO A 555 -8.20 -26.24 6.57
C PRO A 555 -8.52 -25.91 5.10
N GLN A 556 -9.59 -26.46 4.53
CA GLN A 556 -10.05 -26.11 3.18
C GLN A 556 -11.00 -24.91 3.17
N THR A 557 -11.64 -24.56 4.29
CA THR A 557 -12.65 -23.50 4.36
C THR A 557 -12.29 -22.40 5.35
N ASP A 558 -11.53 -22.73 6.39
CA ASP A 558 -10.98 -21.79 7.35
C ASP A 558 -9.81 -21.05 6.70
N ARG A 559 -9.92 -19.72 6.62
CA ARG A 559 -8.96 -18.84 5.95
C ARG A 559 -8.19 -17.98 6.96
N ILE A 560 -8.40 -18.20 8.26
CA ILE A 560 -7.84 -17.39 9.33
C ILE A 560 -6.88 -18.26 10.14
N PRO A 561 -5.60 -17.87 10.32
CA PRO A 561 -4.66 -18.67 11.10
C PRO A 561 -4.90 -18.50 12.60
N ASP A 562 -5.03 -19.59 13.35
CA ASP A 562 -5.13 -19.62 14.81
C ASP A 562 -3.76 -19.63 15.51
N PHE A 563 -2.76 -20.21 14.85
CA PHE A 563 -1.43 -20.41 15.40
C PHE A 563 -0.36 -19.81 14.50
N ALA A 564 0.66 -19.22 15.11
CA ALA A 564 1.88 -18.84 14.44
C ALA A 564 2.78 -20.09 14.29
N VAL A 565 2.84 -20.63 13.07
CA VAL A 565 3.60 -21.85 12.76
C VAL A 565 4.93 -21.50 12.10
N GLY A 566 6.01 -22.11 12.58
CA GLY A 566 7.31 -22.09 11.91
C GLY A 566 7.92 -23.47 11.79
N ARG A 567 8.90 -23.60 10.90
CA ARG A 567 9.64 -24.84 10.65
C ARG A 567 11.15 -24.60 10.67
N ILE A 568 11.86 -25.35 11.50
CA ILE A 568 13.32 -25.47 11.41
C ILE A 568 13.61 -26.76 10.65
N SER A 569 13.85 -26.61 9.34
CA SER A 569 14.17 -27.71 8.45
C SER A 569 15.64 -28.11 8.59
N VAL A 570 15.91 -29.32 9.08
CA VAL A 570 17.24 -29.89 9.32
C VAL A 570 17.23 -31.41 9.22
N ASP A 571 18.35 -31.97 8.77
CA ASP A 571 18.50 -33.43 8.55
C ASP A 571 19.42 -34.06 9.60
N THR A 572 20.26 -33.24 10.23
CA THR A 572 21.33 -33.67 11.14
C THR A 572 21.35 -32.88 12.43
N ALA A 573 21.86 -33.49 13.50
CA ALA A 573 22.03 -32.84 14.79
C ALA A 573 22.98 -31.63 14.72
N GLU A 574 24.02 -31.66 13.88
CA GLU A 574 24.91 -30.52 13.63
C GLU A 574 24.17 -29.32 13.03
N GLN A 575 23.32 -29.54 12.02
CA GLN A 575 22.50 -28.47 11.44
C GLN A 575 21.51 -27.93 12.50
N ALA A 576 20.83 -28.80 13.23
CA ALA A 576 19.93 -28.42 14.32
C ALA A 576 20.62 -27.52 15.36
N ASN A 577 21.83 -27.91 15.78
CA ASN A 577 22.63 -27.13 16.71
C ASN A 577 23.07 -25.78 16.11
N THR A 578 23.41 -25.75 14.82
CA THR A 578 23.82 -24.51 14.13
C THR A 578 22.67 -23.50 14.10
N VAL A 579 21.47 -23.92 13.67
CA VAL A 579 20.29 -23.05 13.59
C VAL A 579 19.90 -22.54 14.98
N VAL A 580 19.81 -23.42 15.98
CA VAL A 580 19.45 -23.02 17.36
C VAL A 580 20.50 -22.07 17.96
N SER A 581 21.80 -22.30 17.70
CA SER A 581 22.83 -21.39 18.18
C SER A 581 22.69 -19.99 17.57
N LYS A 582 22.36 -19.89 16.27
CA LYS A 582 22.10 -18.61 15.61
C LYS A 582 20.91 -17.88 16.22
N ILE A 583 19.80 -18.57 16.44
CA ILE A 583 18.59 -18.00 17.07
C ILE A 583 18.90 -17.49 18.48
N ILE A 584 19.52 -18.32 19.32
CA ILE A 584 19.86 -17.94 20.70
C ILE A 584 20.84 -16.76 20.70
N GLN A 585 21.86 -16.77 19.83
CA GLN A 585 22.81 -15.67 19.73
C GLN A 585 22.11 -14.37 19.31
N TYR A 586 21.26 -14.42 18.28
CA TYR A 586 20.51 -13.26 17.79
C TYR A 586 19.61 -12.65 18.86
N GLU A 587 18.98 -13.45 19.71
CA GLU A 587 18.06 -12.94 20.74
C GLU A 587 18.76 -12.59 22.07
N LYS A 588 19.83 -13.30 22.43
CA LYS A 588 20.51 -13.15 23.74
C LYS A 588 21.66 -12.15 23.69
N GLU A 589 22.43 -12.18 22.61
CA GLU A 589 23.61 -11.36 22.38
C GLU A 589 23.53 -10.73 20.97
N PRO A 590 22.49 -9.91 20.71
CA PRO A 590 22.26 -9.32 19.41
C PRO A 590 23.44 -8.42 18.99
N PRO A 591 23.64 -8.18 17.68
CA PRO A 591 24.74 -7.36 17.17
C PRO A 591 24.91 -6.02 17.89
N ARG A 592 26.13 -5.68 18.32
CA ARG A 592 26.40 -4.35 18.91
C ARG A 592 26.58 -3.23 17.89
N LEU A 593 26.71 -3.60 16.61
CA LEU A 593 26.88 -2.65 15.52
C LEU A 593 25.57 -1.90 15.29
N GLU A 594 25.53 -0.62 15.63
CA GLU A 594 24.32 0.21 15.54
C GLU A 594 23.72 0.25 14.13
N SER A 595 24.59 0.36 13.10
CA SER A 595 24.15 0.40 11.70
C SER A 595 23.40 -0.84 11.24
N PHE A 596 23.51 -1.97 11.95
CA PHE A 596 22.72 -3.18 11.64
C PHE A 596 21.22 -2.90 11.77
N TYR A 597 20.79 -2.16 12.79
CA TYR A 597 19.38 -1.86 13.07
C TYR A 597 18.85 -0.64 12.32
N GLU A 598 19.76 0.20 11.82
CA GLU A 598 19.43 1.41 11.05
C GLU A 598 19.27 1.10 9.56
N LYS A 599 19.87 0.01 9.09
CA LYS A 599 19.95 -0.32 7.66
C LYS A 599 19.19 -1.58 7.29
N ALA A 600 18.32 -1.46 6.29
CA ALA A 600 17.71 -2.57 5.57
C ALA A 600 18.16 -2.58 4.12
N ALA A 601 17.89 -3.67 3.40
CA ALA A 601 18.09 -3.72 1.96
C ALA A 601 16.85 -4.29 1.26
N ILE A 602 16.51 -3.72 0.11
CA ILE A 602 15.49 -4.25 -0.78
C ILE A 602 16.10 -4.43 -2.16
N ALA A 603 15.92 -5.63 -2.70
CA ALA A 603 16.33 -6.01 -4.04
C ALA A 603 15.11 -6.30 -4.89
N ALA A 604 15.09 -5.78 -6.11
CA ALA A 604 13.95 -5.94 -7.02
C ALA A 604 14.33 -5.81 -8.48
N GLN A 605 13.55 -6.48 -9.34
CA GLN A 605 13.63 -6.33 -10.78
C GLN A 605 12.64 -5.28 -11.25
N PHE A 606 13.10 -4.30 -12.04
CA PHE A 606 12.22 -3.57 -12.95
C PHE A 606 12.05 -4.41 -14.20
N GLN A 607 10.92 -5.12 -14.29
CA GLN A 607 10.62 -5.92 -15.47
C GLN A 607 10.09 -5.01 -16.59
N CYS A 608 10.89 -4.86 -17.64
CA CYS A 608 10.55 -4.05 -18.81
C CYS A 608 10.02 -4.91 -19.96
N CYS A 609 9.07 -4.45 -20.77
CA CYS A 609 8.17 -3.31 -20.59
C CYS A 609 6.86 -3.68 -21.25
N ARG A 610 5.76 -3.38 -20.56
CA ARG A 610 4.44 -3.90 -20.90
C ARG A 610 4.11 -3.61 -22.35
N THR A 611 4.06 -4.66 -23.16
CA THR A 611 3.70 -4.57 -24.58
C THR A 611 2.30 -3.96 -24.71
N GLY A 612 2.17 -2.89 -25.51
CA GLY A 612 0.90 -2.19 -25.71
C GLY A 612 0.53 -1.19 -24.61
N ALA A 613 1.41 -0.90 -23.64
CA ALA A 613 1.22 0.25 -22.76
C ALA A 613 1.14 1.54 -23.58
N SER A 614 0.28 2.47 -23.17
CA SER A 614 0.16 3.81 -23.77
C SER A 614 1.45 4.62 -23.72
N GLU A 615 2.37 4.25 -22.82
CA GLU A 615 3.61 4.97 -22.55
C GLU A 615 4.82 4.02 -22.47
N SER A 616 6.01 4.51 -22.86
CA SER A 616 7.26 3.75 -22.78
C SER A 616 7.79 3.68 -21.34
N GLY A 617 8.53 2.61 -21.02
CA GLY A 617 9.20 2.47 -19.72
C GLY A 617 8.26 2.14 -18.56
N VAL A 618 7.15 1.48 -18.83
CA VAL A 618 6.14 1.04 -17.85
C VAL A 618 6.43 -0.38 -17.38
N GLU A 619 6.47 -0.60 -16.07
CA GLU A 619 6.73 -1.89 -15.44
C GLU A 619 5.68 -2.95 -15.85
N GLU A 620 6.11 -4.19 -16.09
CA GLU A 620 5.20 -5.33 -16.37
C GLU A 620 4.65 -6.00 -15.12
N ARG A 621 5.33 -5.77 -13.99
CA ARG A 621 5.03 -6.31 -12.67
C ARG A 621 5.07 -5.19 -11.65
N THR A 622 4.71 -5.50 -10.42
CA THR A 622 4.64 -4.52 -9.33
C THR A 622 5.82 -4.70 -8.37
N PHE A 623 6.94 -5.23 -8.89
CA PHE A 623 8.08 -5.64 -8.09
C PHE A 623 8.78 -4.43 -7.48
N VAL A 624 9.08 -3.42 -8.30
CA VAL A 624 9.65 -2.16 -7.82
C VAL A 624 8.59 -1.37 -7.04
N GLU A 625 7.33 -1.41 -7.45
CA GLU A 625 6.24 -0.68 -6.77
C GLU A 625 6.06 -1.12 -5.31
N VAL A 626 5.89 -2.41 -5.05
CA VAL A 626 5.78 -2.91 -3.66
C VAL A 626 7.09 -2.78 -2.88
N SER A 627 8.23 -2.84 -3.57
CA SER A 627 9.55 -2.61 -2.97
C SER A 627 9.71 -1.16 -2.51
N GLU A 628 9.24 -0.19 -3.29
CA GLU A 628 9.23 1.21 -2.90
C GLU A 628 8.20 1.49 -1.80
N PHE A 629 7.04 0.81 -1.78
CA PHE A 629 6.14 0.82 -0.63
C PHE A 629 6.88 0.40 0.66
N ALA A 630 7.50 -0.78 0.66
CA ALA A 630 8.26 -1.30 1.80
C ALA A 630 9.40 -0.36 2.21
N ARG A 631 10.12 0.19 1.23
CA ARG A 631 11.18 1.18 1.44
C ARG A 631 10.66 2.44 2.13
N ASN A 632 9.50 2.94 1.69
CA ASN A 632 8.90 4.16 2.22
C ASN A 632 8.40 3.95 3.65
N VAL A 633 7.76 2.82 3.96
CA VAL A 633 7.38 2.45 5.33
C VAL A 633 8.60 2.44 6.26
N MET A 634 9.67 1.76 5.86
CA MET A 634 10.92 1.73 6.63
C MET A 634 11.58 3.11 6.76
N SER A 635 11.55 3.92 5.70
CA SER A 635 12.13 5.26 5.73
C SER A 635 11.36 6.20 6.67
N SER A 636 10.03 6.12 6.67
CA SER A 636 9.17 6.83 7.64
C SER A 636 9.44 6.39 9.08
N ALA A 637 9.85 5.14 9.27
CA ALA A 637 10.33 4.62 10.56
C ALA A 637 11.81 4.94 10.87
N GLY A 638 12.43 5.84 10.10
CA GLY A 638 13.80 6.31 10.33
C GLY A 638 14.90 5.35 9.88
N LYS A 639 14.60 4.41 8.97
CA LYS A 639 15.60 3.47 8.43
C LYS A 639 16.23 4.00 7.15
N THR A 640 17.52 3.69 6.98
CA THR A 640 18.20 3.78 5.69
C THR A 640 17.98 2.47 4.94
N VAL A 641 17.54 2.55 3.69
CA VAL A 641 17.22 1.36 2.89
C VAL A 641 18.06 1.37 1.62
N ASP A 642 18.90 0.35 1.45
CA ASP A 642 19.66 0.15 0.23
C ASP A 642 18.72 -0.36 -0.87
N ARG A 643 18.71 0.32 -2.02
CA ARG A 643 17.99 -0.11 -3.22
C ARG A 643 18.92 -0.89 -4.13
N LEU A 644 18.72 -2.20 -4.19
CA LEU A 644 19.47 -3.11 -5.05
C LEU A 644 18.60 -3.49 -6.25
N TYR A 645 18.33 -2.53 -7.14
CA TYR A 645 17.44 -2.78 -8.28
C TYR A 645 18.20 -3.01 -9.58
N ILE A 646 17.66 -3.89 -10.41
CA ILE A 646 18.12 -4.16 -11.77
C ILE A 646 16.97 -3.94 -12.75
N ALA A 647 17.23 -3.33 -13.91
CA ALA A 647 16.27 -3.29 -15.01
C ALA A 647 16.62 -4.36 -16.04
N THR A 648 15.63 -5.16 -16.42
CA THR A 648 15.72 -6.07 -17.57
C THR A 648 15.10 -5.39 -18.80
N GLY A 649 15.32 -5.91 -20.02
CA GLY A 649 14.79 -5.32 -21.26
C GLY A 649 15.58 -4.12 -21.82
N ASN A 650 15.03 -3.48 -22.86
CA ASN A 650 15.73 -2.45 -23.67
C ASN A 650 15.22 -1.02 -23.46
N GLN A 651 14.11 -0.81 -22.73
CA GLN A 651 13.61 0.54 -22.47
C GLN A 651 14.12 1.04 -21.13
N ILE A 652 14.01 2.35 -20.95
CA ILE A 652 14.42 3.05 -19.74
C ILE A 652 13.26 3.00 -18.73
N PRO A 653 13.48 2.53 -17.49
CA PRO A 653 12.47 2.56 -16.44
C PRO A 653 11.93 3.98 -16.19
N ALA A 654 10.61 4.13 -16.21
CA ALA A 654 9.95 5.42 -16.10
C ALA A 654 8.71 5.40 -15.19
N ARG A 655 7.91 4.33 -15.23
CA ARG A 655 6.61 4.24 -14.56
C ARG A 655 6.37 2.88 -13.91
N TYR A 656 5.61 2.88 -12.82
CA TYR A 656 5.04 1.67 -12.22
C TYR A 656 3.97 1.05 -13.13
N TYR A 657 3.48 -0.13 -12.76
CA TYR A 657 2.50 -0.90 -13.54
C TYR A 657 1.20 -0.12 -13.81
N ASP A 658 0.72 0.62 -12.82
CA ASP A 658 -0.49 1.46 -12.90
C ASP A 658 -0.31 2.73 -13.76
N GLY A 659 0.89 2.97 -14.29
CA GLY A 659 1.24 4.12 -15.10
C GLY A 659 1.74 5.32 -14.30
N THR A 660 1.74 5.28 -12.97
CA THR A 660 2.27 6.36 -12.14
C THR A 660 3.80 6.47 -12.32
N LEU A 661 4.33 7.70 -12.23
CA LEU A 661 5.76 7.95 -12.44
C LEU A 661 6.58 7.32 -11.31
N LEU A 662 7.72 6.72 -11.68
CA LEU A 662 8.72 6.33 -10.70
C LEU A 662 9.21 7.57 -9.90
N PRO A 663 9.56 7.40 -8.62
CA PRO A 663 10.17 8.44 -7.81
C PRO A 663 11.36 9.08 -8.52
N SER A 664 11.57 10.39 -8.33
CA SER A 664 12.64 11.13 -9.01
C SER A 664 14.01 10.48 -8.87
N ALA A 665 14.30 9.89 -7.71
CA ALA A 665 15.55 9.18 -7.43
C ALA A 665 15.80 7.95 -8.31
N LEU A 666 14.76 7.36 -8.89
CA LEU A 666 14.83 6.15 -9.73
C LEU A 666 14.74 6.48 -11.23
N ARG A 667 14.32 7.69 -11.60
CA ARG A 667 14.17 8.10 -13.00
C ARG A 667 15.53 8.30 -13.66
N TYR A 668 15.58 7.98 -14.95
CA TYR A 668 16.77 8.17 -15.79
C TYR A 668 17.34 9.59 -15.70
N GLY A 669 18.68 9.69 -15.76
CA GLY A 669 19.40 10.94 -15.60
C GLY A 669 19.67 11.38 -14.15
N ASN A 670 19.03 10.75 -13.15
CA ASN A 670 19.24 11.07 -11.73
C ASN A 670 20.35 10.22 -11.06
N GLY A 671 21.11 9.44 -11.83
CA GLY A 671 22.30 8.72 -11.35
C GLY A 671 22.05 7.34 -10.72
N PHE A 672 20.82 6.83 -10.73
CA PHE A 672 20.52 5.45 -10.30
C PHE A 672 20.86 4.45 -11.41
N SER A 673 21.65 3.43 -11.09
CA SER A 673 22.35 2.61 -12.09
C SER A 673 21.54 1.45 -12.69
N TRP A 674 20.46 0.99 -12.04
CA TRP A 674 19.60 -0.12 -12.49
C TRP A 674 20.36 -1.40 -12.89
N ASN A 675 21.48 -1.71 -12.23
CA ASN A 675 22.38 -2.79 -12.59
C ASN A 675 22.90 -3.58 -11.38
N ALA A 676 22.11 -3.63 -10.31
CA ALA A 676 22.45 -4.42 -9.14
C ALA A 676 22.75 -5.87 -9.54
N ASN A 677 23.72 -6.49 -8.88
CA ASN A 677 24.13 -7.86 -9.15
C ASN A 677 24.45 -8.62 -7.86
N TYR A 678 24.79 -9.90 -7.98
CA TYR A 678 25.09 -10.76 -6.83
C TYR A 678 26.18 -10.21 -5.90
N THR A 679 27.13 -9.43 -6.42
CA THR A 679 28.21 -8.82 -5.62
C THR A 679 27.65 -7.75 -4.71
N ASP A 680 26.72 -6.93 -5.20
CA ASP A 680 26.06 -5.88 -4.40
C ASP A 680 25.24 -6.50 -3.27
N ILE A 681 24.48 -7.57 -3.57
CA ILE A 681 23.74 -8.35 -2.56
C ILE A 681 24.71 -8.93 -1.54
N GLN A 682 25.76 -9.63 -1.99
CA GLN A 682 26.72 -10.28 -1.10
C GLN A 682 27.43 -9.26 -0.18
N ASN A 683 27.83 -8.11 -0.71
CA ASN A 683 28.47 -7.05 0.07
C ASN A 683 27.50 -6.47 1.10
N THR A 684 26.28 -6.12 0.68
CA THR A 684 25.23 -5.60 1.56
C THR A 684 24.90 -6.56 2.69
N TRP A 685 24.81 -7.86 2.37
CA TRP A 685 24.58 -8.92 3.36
C TRP A 685 25.73 -9.02 4.37
N ASN A 686 26.97 -8.96 3.89
CA ASN A 686 28.17 -9.06 4.72
C ASN A 686 28.39 -7.81 5.60
N GLU A 687 28.00 -6.63 5.14
CA GLU A 687 28.00 -5.39 5.94
C GLU A 687 26.97 -5.41 7.07
N GLY A 688 25.94 -6.25 6.97
CA GLY A 688 24.90 -6.44 7.97
C GLY A 688 23.70 -5.52 7.76
N ARG A 689 22.54 -6.14 7.65
CA ARG A 689 21.22 -5.48 7.60
C ARG A 689 20.28 -6.25 8.53
N PHE A 690 19.42 -5.58 9.29
CA PHE A 690 18.47 -6.30 10.16
C PHE A 690 17.40 -7.02 9.34
N LEU A 691 17.05 -6.47 8.17
CA LEU A 691 16.07 -6.99 7.23
C LEU A 691 16.62 -6.91 5.80
N ILE A 692 16.47 -8.02 5.06
CA ILE A 692 16.69 -8.07 3.61
C ILE A 692 15.40 -8.56 2.96
N MET A 693 14.88 -7.80 2.00
CA MET A 693 13.75 -8.22 1.17
C MET A 693 14.21 -8.38 -0.27
N HIS A 694 13.77 -9.45 -0.93
CA HIS A 694 13.94 -9.64 -2.36
C HIS A 694 12.58 -9.83 -3.01
N ARG A 695 12.35 -9.14 -4.14
CA ARG A 695 11.07 -9.12 -4.84
C ARG A 695 11.24 -9.13 -6.35
N ASP A 696 10.94 -10.28 -6.94
CA ASP A 696 11.19 -10.63 -8.33
C ASP A 696 10.73 -12.09 -8.56
N HIS A 697 11.01 -12.65 -9.73
CA HIS A 697 11.13 -14.08 -9.99
C HIS A 697 12.09 -14.81 -9.02
N GLY A 698 11.87 -16.11 -8.91
CA GLY A 698 12.72 -17.00 -8.13
C GLY A 698 12.53 -18.44 -8.54
N GLY A 699 13.33 -19.30 -7.93
CA GLY A 699 13.11 -20.74 -7.94
C GLY A 699 13.83 -21.40 -6.79
N VAL A 700 13.81 -22.73 -6.79
CA VAL A 700 14.41 -23.56 -5.72
C VAL A 700 15.92 -23.27 -5.48
N ASN A 701 16.61 -22.72 -6.49
CA ASN A 701 18.04 -22.38 -6.41
C ASN A 701 18.32 -20.92 -5.98
N GLY A 702 17.29 -20.09 -5.80
CA GLY A 702 17.42 -18.71 -5.32
C GLY A 702 16.73 -17.67 -6.20
N TRP A 703 17.24 -16.45 -6.14
CA TRP A 703 16.69 -15.26 -6.76
C TRP A 703 17.20 -15.06 -8.19
N SER A 704 16.33 -14.58 -9.08
CA SER A 704 16.64 -14.37 -10.50
C SER A 704 17.31 -13.02 -10.76
N ASP A 705 16.70 -11.91 -10.34
CA ASP A 705 17.09 -10.54 -10.64
C ASP A 705 16.84 -9.56 -9.46
N PRO A 706 17.89 -8.93 -8.91
CA PRO A 706 19.29 -9.26 -9.12
C PRO A 706 19.64 -10.67 -8.64
N ARG A 707 20.32 -11.43 -9.50
CA ARG A 707 20.59 -12.85 -9.26
C ARG A 707 21.35 -13.12 -7.97
N PHE A 708 20.85 -14.03 -7.14
CA PHE A 708 21.56 -14.56 -5.97
C PHE A 708 21.12 -16.00 -5.68
N THR A 709 22.07 -16.93 -5.70
CA THR A 709 21.75 -18.37 -5.75
C THR A 709 22.40 -19.16 -4.62
N VAL A 710 22.02 -20.43 -4.49
CA VAL A 710 22.68 -21.46 -3.66
C VAL A 710 24.20 -21.49 -3.83
N GLY A 711 24.73 -21.16 -5.01
CA GLY A 711 26.17 -21.07 -5.27
C GLY A 711 26.87 -19.88 -4.61
N ASN A 712 26.11 -18.83 -4.25
CA ASN A 712 26.63 -17.62 -3.62
C ASN A 712 26.64 -17.72 -2.08
N ILE A 713 25.70 -18.47 -1.48
CA ILE A 713 25.53 -18.61 -0.03
C ILE A 713 26.83 -19.01 0.70
N PRO A 714 27.65 -19.96 0.20
CA PRO A 714 28.91 -20.33 0.85
C PRO A 714 29.91 -19.17 0.99
N ASN A 715 29.75 -18.07 0.24
CA ASN A 715 30.62 -16.89 0.28
C ASN A 715 30.13 -15.80 1.25
N LEU A 716 28.97 -15.97 1.89
CA LEU A 716 28.54 -15.05 2.94
C LEU A 716 29.46 -15.18 4.17
N ARG A 717 29.84 -14.03 4.73
CA ARG A 717 30.79 -13.82 5.83
C ARG A 717 30.22 -12.88 6.91
N ASN A 718 28.90 -12.75 6.97
CA ASN A 718 28.20 -11.85 7.87
C ASN A 718 28.25 -12.27 9.35
N GLY A 719 28.70 -13.50 9.67
CA GLY A 719 28.87 -13.95 11.05
C GLY A 719 27.60 -13.78 11.88
N ALA A 720 27.67 -12.99 12.96
CA ALA A 720 26.53 -12.69 13.84
C ALA A 720 25.56 -11.63 13.29
N LEU A 721 25.90 -10.93 12.20
CA LEU A 721 25.05 -9.94 11.54
C LEU A 721 23.99 -10.65 10.68
N LEU A 722 23.09 -11.38 11.34
CA LEU A 722 22.12 -12.26 10.69
C LEU A 722 20.82 -11.50 10.36
N PRO A 723 20.50 -11.21 9.09
CA PRO A 723 19.22 -10.64 8.72
C PRO A 723 18.08 -11.63 8.94
N VAL A 724 16.88 -11.09 9.17
CA VAL A 724 15.65 -11.74 8.73
C VAL A 724 15.50 -11.49 7.23
N VAL A 725 15.04 -12.50 6.49
CA VAL A 725 14.89 -12.41 5.03
C VAL A 725 13.42 -12.57 4.62
N PHE A 726 12.90 -11.59 3.89
CA PHE A 726 11.63 -11.72 3.17
C PHE A 726 11.96 -12.08 1.72
N SER A 727 11.87 -13.38 1.42
CA SER A 727 12.13 -13.92 0.08
C SER A 727 10.80 -14.01 -0.66
N VAL A 728 10.40 -12.90 -1.28
CA VAL A 728 9.09 -12.74 -1.91
C VAL A 728 9.18 -13.17 -3.39
N ASN A 729 9.54 -14.43 -3.60
CA ASN A 729 9.97 -14.99 -4.89
C ASN A 729 9.59 -16.46 -5.05
N CYS A 730 8.97 -16.81 -6.18
CA CYS A 730 8.53 -18.17 -6.53
C CYS A 730 9.48 -19.28 -6.03
N ALA A 731 8.94 -20.23 -5.27
CA ALA A 731 9.59 -21.49 -4.86
C ALA A 731 10.95 -21.35 -4.15
N SER A 732 11.32 -20.16 -3.69
CA SER A 732 12.58 -19.92 -3.00
C SER A 732 12.65 -20.63 -1.63
N GLY A 733 11.49 -20.97 -1.08
CA GLY A 733 11.28 -21.74 0.14
C GLY A 733 10.97 -23.22 -0.06
N PHE A 734 11.41 -23.87 -1.14
CA PHE A 734 11.16 -25.29 -1.37
C PHE A 734 11.90 -26.18 -0.36
N TRP A 735 11.21 -26.65 0.68
CA TRP A 735 11.78 -27.44 1.79
C TRP A 735 11.24 -28.87 1.88
N ASP A 736 10.28 -29.28 1.05
CA ASP A 736 9.58 -30.56 1.19
C ASP A 736 9.97 -31.62 0.15
N ASN A 737 11.13 -31.47 -0.50
CA ASN A 737 11.57 -32.33 -1.61
C ASN A 737 11.70 -33.82 -1.26
N GLU A 738 11.91 -34.14 0.00
CA GLU A 738 12.05 -35.49 0.54
C GLU A 738 10.74 -36.25 0.46
N THR A 739 9.61 -35.57 0.67
CA THR A 739 8.27 -36.16 0.73
C THR A 739 7.38 -35.81 -0.45
N ALA A 740 7.77 -34.81 -1.26
CA ALA A 740 7.05 -34.46 -2.47
C ALA A 740 6.98 -35.65 -3.43
N ASP A 741 5.83 -35.83 -4.08
CA ASP A 741 5.66 -36.92 -5.04
C ASP A 741 6.59 -36.76 -6.24
N SER A 742 6.75 -37.82 -7.04
CA SER A 742 7.67 -37.78 -8.17
C SER A 742 7.31 -36.75 -9.24
N ILE A 743 6.05 -36.31 -9.32
CA ILE A 743 5.60 -35.35 -10.34
C ILE A 743 5.95 -33.95 -9.85
N THR A 744 5.35 -33.53 -8.74
CA THR A 744 5.55 -32.22 -8.09
C THR A 744 7.01 -31.91 -7.83
N ARG A 745 7.81 -32.91 -7.44
CA ARG A 745 9.25 -32.75 -7.24
C ARG A 745 10.02 -32.52 -8.54
N THR A 746 9.68 -33.26 -9.59
CA THR A 746 10.39 -33.20 -10.88
C THR A 746 10.07 -31.94 -11.65
N ASP A 747 8.86 -31.38 -11.50
CA ASP A 747 8.44 -30.12 -12.14
C ASP A 747 9.37 -28.95 -11.76
N TYR A 748 9.91 -28.98 -10.54
CA TYR A 748 10.87 -27.97 -10.05
C TYR A 748 12.35 -28.40 -10.22
N GLY A 749 12.60 -29.54 -10.87
CA GLY A 749 13.95 -30.09 -11.04
C GLY A 749 14.62 -30.48 -9.72
N THR A 750 13.83 -30.77 -8.69
CA THR A 750 14.34 -31.12 -7.36
C THR A 750 14.58 -32.62 -7.20
N SER A 751 15.34 -32.99 -6.17
CA SER A 751 15.64 -34.39 -5.83
C SER A 751 15.40 -34.60 -4.34
N ALA A 752 15.06 -35.83 -3.93
CA ALA A 752 14.78 -36.17 -2.53
C ALA A 752 15.97 -36.02 -1.57
N SER A 753 17.17 -35.74 -2.09
CA SER A 753 18.38 -35.53 -1.28
C SER A 753 18.99 -34.14 -1.52
N GLY A 754 18.23 -33.24 -2.17
CA GLY A 754 18.68 -31.89 -2.48
C GLY A 754 18.51 -30.97 -1.28
N VAL A 755 19.33 -29.93 -1.18
CA VAL A 755 19.15 -28.85 -0.22
C VAL A 755 19.05 -27.55 -0.99
N TYR A 756 17.97 -26.82 -0.78
CA TYR A 756 17.59 -25.69 -1.62
C TYR A 756 17.76 -24.35 -0.90
N PHE A 757 17.43 -23.26 -1.59
CA PHE A 757 17.86 -21.91 -1.24
C PHE A 757 17.59 -21.49 0.21
N ALA A 758 16.33 -21.50 0.65
CA ALA A 758 15.98 -21.06 2.00
C ALA A 758 16.56 -21.96 3.09
N GLU A 759 16.56 -23.28 2.88
CA GLU A 759 17.17 -24.23 3.81
C GLU A 759 18.67 -24.01 3.94
N GLN A 760 19.38 -23.78 2.83
CA GLN A 760 20.81 -23.53 2.85
C GLN A 760 21.15 -22.21 3.55
N LEU A 761 20.35 -21.16 3.37
CA LEU A 761 20.48 -19.89 4.10
C LEU A 761 20.27 -20.09 5.61
N LEU A 762 19.26 -20.86 6.00
CA LEU A 762 18.95 -21.16 7.40
C LEU A 762 20.02 -22.06 8.03
N ARG A 763 20.48 -23.10 7.33
CA ARG A 763 21.46 -24.09 7.80
C ARG A 763 22.90 -23.59 7.76
N LYS A 764 23.19 -22.48 7.06
CA LYS A 764 24.55 -21.93 6.95
C LYS A 764 25.16 -21.61 8.32
N ALA A 765 26.33 -22.20 8.58
CA ALA A 765 27.19 -21.85 9.69
C ALA A 765 27.92 -20.52 9.44
N ASP A 766 28.17 -19.79 10.54
CA ASP A 766 28.92 -18.53 10.55
C ASP A 766 28.40 -17.49 9.54
N GLY A 767 27.07 -17.30 9.51
CA GLY A 767 26.39 -16.34 8.65
C GLY A 767 25.07 -16.87 8.08
N GLY A 768 24.71 -16.36 6.90
CA GLY A 768 23.42 -16.65 6.27
C GLY A 768 22.31 -15.78 6.86
N ALA A 769 21.11 -16.35 7.03
CA ALA A 769 19.96 -15.71 7.65
C ALA A 769 19.68 -16.29 9.05
N VAL A 770 18.98 -15.54 9.90
CA VAL A 770 18.46 -16.08 11.17
C VAL A 770 17.13 -16.81 10.97
N ALA A 771 16.31 -16.33 10.05
CA ALA A 771 15.03 -16.89 9.65
C ALA A 771 14.52 -16.23 8.36
N LEU A 772 13.55 -16.87 7.70
CA LEU A 772 13.00 -16.42 6.43
C LEU A 772 11.47 -16.51 6.42
N LEU A 773 10.81 -15.56 5.75
CA LEU A 773 9.46 -15.73 5.21
C LEU A 773 9.59 -16.00 3.71
N CYS A 774 9.04 -17.12 3.25
CA CYS A 774 9.18 -17.59 1.87
C CYS A 774 8.05 -18.54 1.47
N ASP A 775 7.85 -18.68 0.16
CA ASP A 775 6.88 -19.52 -0.51
C ASP A 775 7.50 -20.83 -1.05
N THR A 776 6.73 -21.93 -0.99
CA THR A 776 7.23 -23.27 -1.33
C THR A 776 7.16 -23.63 -2.81
N ARG A 777 6.32 -22.95 -3.58
CA ARG A 777 6.08 -23.17 -5.03
C ARG A 777 5.91 -21.83 -5.73
N ASN A 778 5.65 -21.84 -7.04
CA ASN A 778 5.33 -20.62 -7.78
C ASN A 778 4.17 -19.88 -7.12
N SER A 779 4.37 -18.59 -6.88
CA SER A 779 3.44 -17.73 -6.16
C SER A 779 3.05 -16.53 -7.01
N PRO A 780 1.78 -16.15 -7.03
CA PRO A 780 1.29 -15.12 -7.94
C PRO A 780 1.76 -13.72 -7.50
N SER A 781 2.00 -12.85 -8.48
CA SER A 781 2.65 -11.57 -8.27
C SER A 781 1.83 -10.65 -7.37
N TRP A 782 0.56 -10.39 -7.68
CA TRP A 782 -0.20 -9.36 -6.96
C TRP A 782 -0.50 -9.74 -5.51
N GLU A 783 -0.83 -10.99 -5.25
CA GLU A 783 -1.05 -11.52 -3.92
C GLU A 783 0.22 -11.43 -3.07
N ASN A 784 1.38 -11.71 -3.67
CA ASN A 784 2.65 -11.51 -2.98
C ASN A 784 2.89 -10.03 -2.63
N SER A 785 2.50 -9.11 -3.51
CA SER A 785 2.62 -7.67 -3.25
C SER A 785 1.71 -7.25 -2.08
N VAL A 786 0.46 -7.72 -2.06
CA VAL A 786 -0.49 -7.46 -0.95
C VAL A 786 -0.04 -8.14 0.35
N LEU A 787 0.42 -9.38 0.29
CA LEU A 787 0.97 -10.07 1.45
C LEU A 787 2.18 -9.33 2.03
N THR A 788 3.05 -8.82 1.16
CA THR A 788 4.19 -7.98 1.57
C THR A 788 3.72 -6.70 2.25
N GLN A 789 2.69 -6.03 1.73
CA GLN A 789 2.13 -4.86 2.41
C GLN A 789 1.69 -5.20 3.84
N GLY A 790 1.02 -6.33 4.02
CA GLY A 790 0.64 -6.84 5.34
C GLY A 790 1.84 -7.16 6.25
N PHE A 791 2.95 -7.69 5.73
CA PHE A 791 4.15 -7.90 6.54
C PHE A 791 4.72 -6.59 7.10
N PHE A 792 4.78 -5.56 6.26
CA PHE A 792 5.30 -4.25 6.68
C PHE A 792 4.32 -3.51 7.59
N ASP A 793 3.01 -3.67 7.39
CA ASP A 793 1.98 -3.16 8.30
C ASP A 793 2.01 -3.83 9.67
N ALA A 794 2.26 -5.14 9.72
CA ALA A 794 2.45 -5.84 11.00
C ALA A 794 3.57 -5.20 11.82
N ILE A 795 4.72 -4.91 11.19
CA ILE A 795 5.89 -4.36 11.87
C ILE A 795 5.69 -2.87 12.20
N TRP A 796 5.16 -2.10 11.25
CA TRP A 796 4.91 -0.67 11.34
C TRP A 796 3.43 -0.42 11.08
N SER A 797 2.63 -0.52 12.15
CA SER A 797 1.16 -0.40 12.10
C SER A 797 0.69 0.85 11.37
N SER A 798 -0.42 0.70 10.64
CA SER A 798 -1.04 1.74 9.79
C SER A 798 -0.31 2.01 8.47
N ALA A 799 0.64 1.15 8.08
CA ALA A 799 1.25 1.21 6.76
C ALA A 799 0.23 0.95 5.63
N VAL A 800 -0.84 0.19 5.91
CA VAL A 800 -1.93 -0.09 4.95
C VAL A 800 -3.27 0.54 5.35
N GLY A 801 -3.23 1.70 6.02
CA GLY A 801 -4.43 2.44 6.41
C GLY A 801 -5.01 1.98 7.75
N THR A 802 -6.30 1.66 7.78
CA THR A 802 -7.07 1.35 9.00
C THR A 802 -7.17 -0.14 9.32
N PHE A 803 -6.43 -1.00 8.61
CA PHE A 803 -6.46 -2.43 8.86
C PHE A 803 -5.72 -2.82 10.15
N GLY A 804 -6.31 -3.71 10.94
CA GLY A 804 -5.68 -4.28 12.12
C GLY A 804 -5.55 -3.31 13.30
N SER A 805 -4.86 -3.78 14.35
CA SER A 805 -4.58 -2.95 15.53
C SER A 805 -3.41 -1.99 15.31
N ASN A 806 -3.33 -0.93 16.13
CA ASN A 806 -2.16 -0.05 16.20
C ASN A 806 -0.96 -0.66 16.97
N VAL A 807 -0.99 -1.96 17.24
CA VAL A 807 0.07 -2.69 17.96
C VAL A 807 1.01 -3.34 16.96
N SER A 808 2.27 -2.91 17.00
CA SER A 808 3.37 -3.50 16.21
C SER A 808 3.59 -4.98 16.58
N GLN A 809 3.54 -5.84 15.57
CA GLN A 809 3.87 -7.26 15.62
C GLN A 809 5.25 -7.50 15.01
N ARG A 810 6.13 -8.15 15.76
CA ARG A 810 7.54 -8.30 15.38
C ARG A 810 8.04 -9.74 15.39
N ARG A 811 7.25 -10.67 15.93
CA ARG A 811 7.59 -12.09 15.86
C ARG A 811 7.24 -12.60 14.47
N LEU A 812 8.10 -13.42 13.89
CA LEU A 812 7.95 -13.81 12.48
C LEU A 812 6.65 -14.54 12.16
N GLY A 813 6.17 -15.40 13.05
CA GLY A 813 4.89 -16.07 12.85
C GLY A 813 3.71 -15.11 12.91
N ASP A 814 3.79 -14.07 13.75
CA ASP A 814 2.75 -13.04 13.87
C ASP A 814 2.74 -12.13 12.64
N ILE A 815 3.91 -11.72 12.14
CA ILE A 815 4.06 -10.99 10.88
C ILE A 815 3.45 -11.77 9.71
N LEU A 816 3.74 -13.07 9.63
CA LEU A 816 3.18 -13.95 8.59
C LEU A 816 1.64 -14.04 8.69
N ASN A 817 1.11 -14.23 9.90
CA ASN A 817 -0.33 -14.35 10.13
C ASN A 817 -1.06 -13.03 9.85
N HIS A 818 -0.50 -11.88 10.22
CA HIS A 818 -1.04 -10.56 9.88
C HIS A 818 -1.06 -10.35 8.36
N GLY A 819 0.01 -10.72 7.67
CA GLY A 819 0.06 -10.70 6.20
C GLY A 819 -1.03 -11.55 5.57
N LYS A 820 -1.19 -12.80 6.03
CA LYS A 820 -2.25 -13.71 5.54
C LYS A 820 -3.64 -13.15 5.80
N LEU A 821 -3.90 -12.62 6.99
CA LEU A 821 -5.18 -12.00 7.34
C LEU A 821 -5.48 -10.78 6.45
N TYR A 822 -4.49 -9.92 6.23
CA TYR A 822 -4.61 -8.78 5.33
C TYR A 822 -4.90 -9.23 3.90
N LEU A 823 -4.15 -10.19 3.36
CA LEU A 823 -4.39 -10.75 2.03
C LEU A 823 -5.82 -11.29 1.89
N MET A 824 -6.32 -12.02 2.88
CA MET A 824 -7.69 -12.54 2.84
C MET A 824 -8.75 -11.45 2.92
N SER A 825 -8.49 -10.33 3.63
CA SER A 825 -9.38 -9.16 3.60
C SER A 825 -9.42 -8.47 2.23
N LYS A 826 -8.35 -8.64 1.43
CA LYS A 826 -8.19 -8.10 0.08
C LYS A 826 -8.47 -9.12 -1.03
N SER A 827 -8.79 -10.37 -0.69
CA SER A 827 -8.97 -11.47 -1.65
C SER A 827 -10.15 -11.19 -2.59
N GLY A 828 -9.86 -10.80 -3.82
CA GLY A 828 -10.81 -10.35 -4.84
C GLY A 828 -10.58 -8.90 -5.23
N MET A 829 -9.86 -8.09 -4.49
CA MET A 829 -9.73 -6.64 -4.72
C MET A 829 -8.65 -6.30 -5.76
N GLY A 830 -8.76 -5.15 -6.42
CA GLY A 830 -7.73 -4.58 -7.29
C GLY A 830 -6.59 -3.89 -6.53
N ALA A 831 -5.43 -4.54 -6.43
CA ALA A 831 -4.22 -3.96 -5.83
C ALA A 831 -3.10 -3.85 -6.87
N PHE A 832 -2.36 -2.73 -6.86
CA PHE A 832 -1.23 -2.49 -7.77
C PHE A 832 -1.58 -2.71 -9.27
N GLY A 833 -2.73 -2.17 -9.68
CA GLY A 833 -3.22 -2.22 -11.08
C GLY A 833 -3.70 -3.58 -11.58
N SER A 834 -3.74 -4.63 -10.76
CA SER A 834 -4.41 -5.90 -11.10
C SER A 834 -5.25 -6.39 -9.92
N ILE A 835 -6.04 -7.43 -10.16
CA ILE A 835 -6.94 -8.02 -9.18
C ILE A 835 -6.19 -9.07 -8.36
N ILE A 836 -6.60 -9.28 -7.12
CA ILE A 836 -6.13 -10.35 -6.24
C ILE A 836 -7.13 -11.49 -6.37
N GLY A 837 -6.75 -12.65 -6.91
CA GLY A 837 -7.68 -13.76 -7.13
C GLY A 837 -8.05 -14.48 -5.83
N GLU A 838 -9.30 -14.92 -5.67
CA GLU A 838 -9.70 -15.67 -4.45
C GLU A 838 -8.99 -17.02 -4.35
N SER A 839 -8.94 -17.78 -5.45
CA SER A 839 -8.21 -19.06 -5.49
C SER A 839 -6.70 -18.87 -5.26
N ALA A 840 -6.13 -17.80 -5.82
CA ALA A 840 -4.74 -17.42 -5.65
C ALA A 840 -4.44 -17.00 -4.20
N SER A 841 -5.32 -16.20 -3.58
CA SER A 841 -5.21 -15.81 -2.16
C SER A 841 -5.26 -17.01 -1.23
N VAL A 842 -6.19 -17.94 -1.47
CA VAL A 842 -6.28 -19.18 -0.71
C VAL A 842 -5.02 -20.04 -0.92
N ALA A 843 -4.50 -20.13 -2.14
CA ALA A 843 -3.24 -20.84 -2.40
C ALA A 843 -2.07 -20.23 -1.62
N GLN A 844 -2.03 -18.91 -1.46
CA GLN A 844 -0.98 -18.23 -0.68
C GLN A 844 -0.99 -18.59 0.81
N LEU A 845 -2.15 -18.95 1.38
CA LEU A 845 -2.22 -19.51 2.74
C LEU A 845 -1.39 -20.79 2.85
N TYR A 846 -1.38 -21.60 1.79
CA TYR A 846 -0.65 -22.87 1.72
C TYR A 846 0.82 -22.68 1.35
N LEU A 847 1.13 -21.72 0.47
CA LEU A 847 2.47 -21.48 -0.06
C LEU A 847 3.43 -20.90 0.98
N TRP A 848 2.97 -19.94 1.77
CA TRP A 848 3.84 -19.11 2.61
C TRP A 848 4.13 -19.68 3.99
N HIS A 849 5.41 -19.73 4.34
CA HIS A 849 5.94 -20.33 5.56
C HIS A 849 6.93 -19.41 6.28
N CYS A 850 6.98 -19.55 7.60
CA CYS A 850 8.09 -19.09 8.42
C CYS A 850 9.13 -20.21 8.54
N LEU A 851 10.22 -20.13 7.76
CA LEU A 851 11.37 -21.02 7.93
C LEU A 851 12.29 -20.46 9.00
N GLY A 852 12.20 -21.05 10.19
CA GLY A 852 12.85 -20.61 11.41
C GLY A 852 11.92 -20.74 12.61
N ASP A 853 12.26 -20.00 13.67
CA ASP A 853 11.49 -19.95 14.90
C ASP A 853 10.38 -18.88 14.81
N PRO A 854 9.09 -19.26 14.91
CA PRO A 854 7.98 -18.32 14.76
C PRO A 854 7.92 -17.28 15.89
N THR A 855 8.58 -17.53 17.02
CA THR A 855 8.66 -16.61 18.17
C THR A 855 9.85 -15.64 18.09
N LEU A 856 10.72 -15.78 17.09
CA LEU A 856 11.85 -14.89 16.90
C LEU A 856 11.36 -13.47 16.61
N GLU A 857 11.77 -12.52 17.45
CA GLU A 857 11.43 -11.10 17.29
C GLU A 857 12.42 -10.42 16.35
N LEU A 858 11.92 -9.77 15.28
CA LEU A 858 12.68 -8.88 14.43
C LEU A 858 13.06 -7.61 15.22
N TRP A 859 14.35 -7.38 15.42
CA TRP A 859 14.84 -6.16 16.06
C TRP A 859 14.71 -4.94 15.13
N THR A 860 13.69 -4.10 15.38
CA THR A 860 13.48 -2.85 14.62
C THR A 860 14.21 -1.66 15.23
N SER A 861 14.87 -1.81 16.37
CA SER A 861 15.75 -0.82 16.97
C SER A 861 16.85 -1.53 17.76
N ASN A 862 17.92 -0.81 18.09
CA ASN A 862 19.04 -1.37 18.83
C ASN A 862 18.58 -1.80 20.24
N PRO A 863 18.57 -3.12 20.57
CA PRO A 863 17.99 -3.61 21.81
C PRO A 863 18.81 -3.29 23.06
N TYR A 864 19.98 -2.67 22.91
CA TYR A 864 20.77 -2.14 24.01
C TYR A 864 20.37 -0.71 24.43
N GLN A 865 19.51 -0.02 23.65
CA GLN A 865 19.04 1.33 24.00
C GLN A 865 18.02 1.32 25.14
N GLN A 866 17.19 0.28 25.25
CA GLN A 866 16.26 0.08 26.36
C GLN A 866 16.83 -0.97 27.33
N SER A 867 17.24 -0.53 28.52
CA SER A 867 17.77 -1.44 29.54
C SER A 867 16.67 -1.87 30.51
N LEU A 868 16.42 -3.17 30.58
CA LEU A 868 15.60 -3.78 31.62
C LEU A 868 16.43 -3.88 32.92
N ILE A 869 15.98 -3.20 33.96
CA ILE A 869 16.69 -3.12 35.24
C ILE A 869 16.57 -4.45 35.97
N PRO A 870 17.66 -5.08 36.45
CA PRO A 870 17.63 -6.45 36.99
C PRO A 870 16.95 -6.58 38.36
N ASN A 871 16.29 -5.53 38.87
CA ASN A 871 15.70 -5.49 40.20
C ASN A 871 14.28 -4.93 40.12
N LEU A 872 13.35 -5.54 40.84
CA LEU A 872 11.98 -5.03 41.03
C LEU A 872 11.58 -5.12 42.51
N LYS A 873 10.58 -4.34 42.92
CA LYS A 873 9.95 -4.54 44.24
C LYS A 873 8.56 -5.12 44.04
N TYR A 874 8.10 -5.95 44.98
CA TYR A 874 6.76 -6.51 44.92
C TYR A 874 6.14 -6.70 46.30
N ARG A 875 4.81 -6.70 46.36
CA ARG A 875 4.04 -7.02 47.57
C ARG A 875 2.89 -7.97 47.22
N PHE A 876 2.52 -8.81 48.17
CA PHE A 876 1.36 -9.69 48.03
C PHE A 876 0.06 -8.91 48.28
N LEU A 877 -0.95 -9.18 47.46
CA LEU A 877 -2.29 -8.59 47.54
C LEU A 877 -3.34 -9.70 47.58
N ARG A 878 -4.59 -9.32 47.89
CA ARG A 878 -5.75 -10.22 47.99
C ARG A 878 -5.43 -11.47 48.83
N LEU A 879 -5.16 -11.23 50.11
CA LEU A 879 -4.80 -12.29 51.06
C LEU A 879 -6.04 -13.05 51.49
N VAL A 880 -6.06 -14.36 51.20
CA VAL A 880 -7.17 -15.26 51.58
C VAL A 880 -6.64 -16.40 52.44
N SER A 881 -7.48 -16.94 53.31
CA SER A 881 -7.16 -18.16 54.08
C SER A 881 -7.84 -19.35 53.39
N PRO A 882 -7.10 -20.37 52.93
CA PRO A 882 -7.70 -21.46 52.14
C PRO A 882 -8.70 -22.31 52.96
N TRP A 883 -8.64 -22.23 54.29
CA TRP A 883 -9.62 -22.74 55.24
C TRP A 883 -9.66 -21.87 56.50
N GLU A 884 -10.71 -22.02 57.32
CA GLU A 884 -10.86 -21.27 58.57
C GLU A 884 -9.68 -21.53 59.53
N GLY A 885 -8.91 -20.48 59.85
CA GLY A 885 -7.70 -20.56 60.68
C GLY A 885 -6.43 -21.00 59.94
N GLY A 886 -6.46 -21.20 58.62
CA GLY A 886 -5.29 -21.48 57.79
C GLY A 886 -4.35 -20.27 57.61
N PRO A 887 -3.09 -20.48 57.22
CA PRO A 887 -2.18 -19.38 56.90
C PRO A 887 -2.65 -18.61 55.66
N PRO A 888 -2.45 -17.28 55.60
CA PRO A 888 -2.83 -16.49 54.43
C PRO A 888 -1.99 -16.88 53.20
N VAL A 889 -2.67 -16.96 52.06
CA VAL A 889 -2.07 -17.09 50.71
C VAL A 889 -2.43 -15.85 49.90
N ALA A 890 -1.60 -15.52 48.91
CA ALA A 890 -1.82 -14.41 48.00
C ALA A 890 -2.41 -14.90 46.67
N GLU A 891 -3.47 -14.24 46.20
CA GLU A 891 -4.06 -14.49 44.87
C GLU A 891 -3.55 -13.50 43.81
N SER A 892 -2.84 -12.45 44.24
CA SER A 892 -2.30 -11.44 43.33
C SER A 892 -1.04 -10.80 43.91
N ILE A 893 -0.25 -10.15 43.05
CA ILE A 893 0.86 -9.29 43.44
C ILE A 893 0.71 -7.91 42.83
N SER A 894 1.23 -6.90 43.52
CA SER A 894 1.59 -5.62 42.91
C SER A 894 3.10 -5.51 42.88
N LEU A 895 3.63 -5.09 41.73
CA LEU A 895 5.06 -4.85 41.53
C LEU A 895 5.32 -3.41 41.13
N GLU A 896 6.46 -2.87 41.57
CA GLU A 896 7.00 -1.58 41.18
C GLU A 896 8.20 -1.84 40.26
N TYR A 897 8.11 -1.35 39.02
CA TYR A 897 9.17 -1.50 38.03
C TYR A 897 9.24 -0.25 37.15
N PRO A 898 10.43 0.36 36.93
CA PRO A 898 10.51 1.68 36.33
C PRO A 898 10.46 1.70 34.80
N VAL A 899 10.45 0.53 34.14
CA VAL A 899 10.37 0.46 32.68
C VAL A 899 8.91 0.29 32.26
N GLU A 900 8.33 1.38 31.77
CA GLU A 900 6.96 1.41 31.27
C GLU A 900 6.76 0.46 30.08
N GLY A 901 5.60 -0.20 30.01
CA GLY A 901 5.26 -1.16 28.96
C GLY A 901 6.01 -2.50 29.04
N ALA A 902 6.92 -2.68 30.00
CA ALA A 902 7.58 -3.96 30.21
C ALA A 902 6.56 -5.03 30.64
N ILE A 903 6.66 -6.20 30.04
CA ILE A 903 5.89 -7.39 30.40
C ILE A 903 6.68 -8.14 31.46
N ILE A 904 6.08 -8.34 32.64
CA ILE A 904 6.66 -9.11 33.73
C ILE A 904 5.96 -10.46 33.81
N THR A 905 6.71 -11.54 33.62
CA THR A 905 6.24 -12.91 33.86
C THR A 905 6.78 -13.39 35.21
N VAL A 906 5.89 -13.86 36.07
CA VAL A 906 6.18 -14.34 37.42
C VAL A 906 6.27 -15.86 37.40
N TYR A 907 7.34 -16.39 37.99
CA TYR A 907 7.62 -17.81 38.07
C TYR A 907 7.65 -18.27 39.51
N ARG A 908 7.11 -19.47 39.74
CA ARG A 908 7.28 -20.21 40.99
C ARG A 908 8.56 -21.05 40.91
N PRO A 909 9.56 -20.85 41.78
CA PRO A 909 10.77 -21.67 41.83
C PRO A 909 10.42 -23.11 42.20
N ASP A 910 10.94 -24.09 41.46
CA ASP A 910 10.66 -25.51 41.73
C ASP A 910 11.64 -26.06 42.80
N ASN A 911 11.30 -25.89 44.07
CA ASN A 911 12.11 -26.38 45.20
C ASN A 911 11.51 -27.62 45.90
N LEU A 912 10.43 -28.22 45.36
CA LEU A 912 9.62 -29.21 46.10
C LEU A 912 9.73 -30.66 45.59
N THR A 913 10.39 -30.92 44.46
CA THR A 913 10.58 -32.30 43.98
C THR A 913 12.06 -32.69 43.90
N GLN A 914 12.58 -33.38 44.94
CA GLN A 914 13.95 -33.94 44.95
C GLN A 914 14.18 -35.05 43.90
N THR A 915 13.26 -35.28 42.96
CA THR A 915 13.25 -36.44 42.05
C THR A 915 13.05 -36.11 40.57
N ARG A 916 12.89 -34.84 40.17
CA ARG A 916 12.96 -34.38 38.77
C ARG A 916 13.71 -33.04 38.69
N LYS A 917 14.24 -32.71 37.50
CA LYS A 917 14.85 -31.39 37.24
C LYS A 917 13.84 -30.30 37.68
N PRO A 918 14.27 -29.29 38.46
CA PRO A 918 13.39 -28.20 38.86
C PRO A 918 12.91 -27.47 37.60
N ASP A 919 11.59 -27.41 37.38
CA ASP A 919 10.98 -26.75 36.23
C ASP A 919 10.06 -25.61 36.70
N PRO A 920 10.60 -24.38 36.86
CA PRO A 920 9.83 -23.24 37.35
C PRO A 920 8.71 -22.89 36.37
N ARG A 921 7.47 -22.89 36.84
CA ARG A 921 6.29 -22.62 36.02
C ARG A 921 5.85 -21.17 36.13
N PRO A 922 5.40 -20.53 35.04
CA PRO A 922 4.82 -19.20 35.14
C PRO A 922 3.49 -19.29 35.87
N ILE A 923 3.29 -18.39 36.82
CA ILE A 923 2.10 -18.31 37.67
C ILE A 923 1.41 -16.95 37.55
N GLY A 924 1.84 -16.09 36.64
CA GLY A 924 1.19 -14.80 36.38
C GLY A 924 1.99 -13.98 35.39
N ARG A 925 1.33 -13.08 34.66
CA ARG A 925 1.96 -12.13 33.74
C ARG A 925 1.19 -10.82 33.76
N GLY A 926 1.89 -9.70 33.63
CA GLY A 926 1.25 -8.39 33.51
C GLY A 926 2.16 -7.35 32.87
N VAL A 927 1.56 -6.24 32.47
CA VAL A 927 2.24 -5.10 31.84
C VAL A 927 2.43 -4.00 32.88
N VAL A 928 3.59 -3.37 32.87
CA VAL A 928 3.90 -2.22 33.73
C VAL A 928 3.25 -0.97 33.17
N ASN A 929 2.37 -0.37 33.96
CA ASN A 929 1.66 0.87 33.66
C ASN A 929 1.85 1.88 34.79
N ASN A 930 2.30 3.10 34.46
CA ASN A 930 2.68 4.13 35.43
C ASN A 930 3.67 3.62 36.50
N GLY A 931 4.64 2.81 36.08
CA GLY A 931 5.66 2.23 36.95
C GLY A 931 5.20 1.10 37.89
N VAL A 932 3.95 0.63 37.74
CA VAL A 932 3.36 -0.44 38.57
C VAL A 932 2.71 -1.49 37.68
N SER A 933 2.75 -2.76 38.08
CA SER A 933 1.90 -3.80 37.48
C SER A 933 1.13 -4.54 38.56
N PHE A 934 -0.14 -4.84 38.28
CA PHE A 934 -0.97 -5.72 39.11
C PHE A 934 -1.10 -7.04 38.36
N ILE A 935 -0.67 -8.12 39.00
CA ILE A 935 -0.64 -9.45 38.39
C ILE A 935 -1.49 -10.38 39.23
N ASP A 936 -2.58 -10.86 38.65
CA ASP A 936 -3.35 -11.97 39.20
C ASP A 936 -2.54 -13.27 39.03
N LEU A 937 -2.48 -14.05 40.10
CA LEU A 937 -1.75 -15.31 40.11
C LEU A 937 -2.67 -16.47 39.72
N LEU A 938 -2.15 -17.37 38.90
CA LEU A 938 -2.86 -18.55 38.42
C LEU A 938 -3.17 -19.54 39.54
N ASP A 939 -2.29 -19.62 40.53
CA ASP A 939 -2.47 -20.41 41.75
C ASP A 939 -2.17 -19.53 42.97
N PRO A 940 -2.96 -19.60 44.06
CA PRO A 940 -2.63 -18.90 45.30
C PRO A 940 -1.31 -19.40 45.90
N ILE A 941 -0.47 -18.49 46.38
CA ILE A 941 0.86 -18.82 46.92
C ILE A 941 1.04 -18.38 48.38
N PRO A 942 1.71 -19.19 49.23
CA PRO A 942 2.13 -18.78 50.56
C PRO A 942 3.03 -17.53 50.55
N LEU A 943 2.88 -16.67 51.55
CA LEU A 943 3.61 -15.40 51.62
C LEU A 943 5.13 -15.54 51.80
N GLU A 944 5.61 -16.69 52.23
CA GLU A 944 7.05 -16.95 52.40
C GLU A 944 7.68 -17.60 51.16
N GLU A 945 6.88 -17.90 50.13
CA GLU A 945 7.38 -18.54 48.93
C GLU A 945 8.22 -17.57 48.08
N PRO A 946 9.46 -17.93 47.69
CA PRO A 946 10.25 -17.11 46.79
C PRO A 946 9.59 -17.04 45.41
N LEU A 947 9.78 -15.92 44.71
CA LEU A 947 9.32 -15.71 43.34
C LEU A 947 10.50 -15.35 42.44
N GLU A 948 10.45 -15.87 41.22
CA GLU A 948 11.33 -15.50 40.12
C GLU A 948 10.55 -14.63 39.12
N PHE A 949 11.25 -13.74 38.43
CA PHE A 949 10.63 -12.77 37.54
C PHE A 949 11.44 -12.66 36.26
N VAL A 950 10.75 -12.53 35.14
CA VAL A 950 11.37 -12.22 33.85
C VAL A 950 10.70 -10.97 33.31
N ALA A 951 11.50 -9.97 32.92
CA ALA A 951 11.01 -8.84 32.15
C ALA A 951 11.34 -9.04 30.67
N SER A 952 10.37 -8.71 29.82
CA SER A 952 10.54 -8.52 28.38
C SER A 952 9.92 -7.20 27.96
N ALA A 953 10.42 -6.62 26.87
CA ALA A 953 9.84 -5.44 26.24
C ALA A 953 10.21 -5.45 24.75
N PRO A 954 9.40 -4.81 23.88
CA PRO A 954 9.74 -4.70 22.46
C PRO A 954 11.09 -4.03 22.26
N ASN A 955 11.93 -4.54 21.35
CA ASN A 955 13.31 -4.03 21.16
C ASN A 955 14.13 -3.97 22.46
N ALA A 956 14.00 -4.95 23.35
CA ALA A 956 14.85 -5.08 24.53
C ALA A 956 15.23 -6.54 24.77
N ILE A 957 16.44 -6.75 25.28
CA ILE A 957 16.90 -8.09 25.65
C ILE A 957 16.18 -8.51 26.94
N SER A 958 15.40 -9.58 26.90
CA SER A 958 14.72 -10.13 28.07
C SER A 958 15.70 -10.36 29.22
N THR A 959 15.29 -10.00 30.44
CA THR A 959 16.15 -10.03 31.62
C THR A 959 15.47 -10.73 32.78
N ILE A 960 16.17 -11.70 33.38
CA ILE A 960 15.76 -12.32 34.65
C ILE A 960 15.96 -11.29 35.76
N LEU A 961 14.91 -11.03 36.54
CA LEU A 961 14.89 -10.01 37.57
C LEU A 961 14.99 -10.62 38.97
N LYS A 962 15.62 -9.87 39.87
CA LYS A 962 15.60 -10.12 41.30
C LYS A 962 14.48 -9.32 41.95
N GLY A 963 13.50 -10.02 42.52
CA GLY A 963 12.41 -9.41 43.28
C GLY A 963 12.79 -9.13 44.73
N TYR A 964 12.44 -7.94 45.24
CA TYR A 964 12.52 -7.59 46.65
C TYR A 964 11.11 -7.43 47.21
N LYS A 965 10.71 -8.36 48.09
CA LYS A 965 9.43 -8.29 48.78
C LYS A 965 9.41 -7.04 49.69
N ILE A 966 8.38 -6.23 49.56
CA ILE A 966 8.10 -5.08 50.43
C ILE A 966 6.78 -5.29 51.18
N ASN A 967 6.65 -4.63 52.32
CA ASN A 967 5.47 -4.73 53.19
C ASN A 967 4.29 -3.90 52.66
#